data_AF-A0A5C1YGK1-F1
#
_entry.id   AF-A0A5C1YGK1-F1
#
_cell.length_a   1.000
_cell.length_b   1.000
_cell.length_c   1.000
_cell.angle_alpha   90.00
_cell.angle_beta   90.00
_cell.angle_gamma   90.00
#
_symmetry.space_group_name_H-M   'P 1'
#
loop_
_entity.id
_entity.type
_entity.pdbx_description
1 polymer ?
#
loop_
_entity_poly.entity_id
_entity_poly.type
_entity_poly.pdbx_seq_one_letter_code
_entity_poly.pdbx_strand_id
1 'polypeptide(L)'
;MRRTRHHESVPRLQRPRRGPLLIGAALAALPLALGGITAPAAWAADAITLEGGVSAPVFDYDDAIRERVYIPVAGVDQDLDGQDDVTRIEIIRPAESDDGLEVPAIIDPSPYYTTLGRGNESEFISDTDADGLNDSWPLFYDNYFVPRGYAVILAQMDGTAGSTGCPMHGGPGDIQSMKVVIDWLQGRVEGTNAAGEAVTADWHNGKAAMIGKSYDGTLANGVAATGVEGLTTIVPISAISNWYGYSRTGGVAHNTNYPSGLANTVTNPERRSLCAPTRTLLNGIDGDESGDVNPFWAERDYRTSIDDLHASVFVVHGLNDDNVRMSQVGDYWSALAERDVPRKIWLAKVGHVDPFDFRRAEWVDTLHRWFDHWLLDIDNGIMDEPQATVETAPEQYEDVASWPVPGTEPVDVYLGATAPGAAGALRLQAAAEPASLSFTGPTGSITEGNAINTPAGSQAQRLVFLSEPLTTDLRISGTARVELAASLGVTQANLSALLVDYGPSTPTPRTGEGVQNTTTTTCWGAESDADDACYLEVARRTSTVDTWRVTRGALDTSNRESLIEGEGTPVVAGQPYAFSWPLEPYDTTFAAGHRIGVVVTTNLSGYNIGGTGSATVTVDAATSRVVLPVVGGIGAAAAAGGLGVPAPVSLSFEVGDRGEPIEPQSVAFGTAPVAPADPVSADGWWLFDGWYTDAALTTPFDFAAPLVADATAYAKWKPADATAPGKGTLSNTSGWAYGLHDGTFEVVMNLWWGVPGRELRLYENGVLVSTQALTPTGTSQEARVAFTGKPNGTYVYTAELVNSRGATAASSTTVKVTDAAPAKPVVSHDNWDRDGVFTVTANLWWGTNATSYRFLLDGVEVGSGELTAATPAAQAATVALTGVAPGAHTLVAVFANANGETASAPVKVEVR
;
A
#
# COMPACT_ATOMS: atom_id res chain seq x y z
N MET A 1 36.70 12.99 2.18
CA MET A 1 36.78 13.19 3.65
C MET A 1 35.46 12.75 4.26
N ARG A 2 35.46 11.67 5.05
CA ARG A 2 34.27 11.16 5.77
C ARG A 2 33.89 12.12 6.90
N ARG A 3 32.63 12.56 6.95
CA ARG A 3 31.98 13.01 8.19
C ARG A 3 30.57 12.42 8.26
N THR A 4 30.44 11.49 9.20
CA THR A 4 29.23 10.93 9.78
C THR A 4 28.33 12.03 10.34
N ARG A 5 27.02 12.01 10.03
CA ARG A 5 25.99 12.74 10.78
C ARG A 5 25.18 11.75 11.59
N HIS A 6 25.15 12.02 12.89
CA HIS A 6 24.25 11.40 13.86
C HIS A 6 22.80 11.84 13.58
N HIS A 7 21.88 10.89 13.57
CA HIS A 7 20.45 11.16 13.74
C HIS A 7 20.17 11.27 15.25
N GLU A 8 19.80 12.46 15.71
CA GLU A 8 19.11 12.65 16.97
C GLU A 8 17.60 12.61 16.70
N SER A 9 16.96 11.59 17.23
CA SER A 9 15.52 11.38 17.30
C SER A 9 14.94 12.10 18.52
N VAL A 10 13.94 12.97 18.31
CA VAL A 10 13.10 13.55 19.38
C VAL A 10 11.82 12.70 19.52
N PRO A 11 11.27 12.49 20.74
CA PRO A 11 10.69 11.20 21.13
C PRO A 11 9.17 11.08 20.89
N ARG A 12 8.76 9.88 20.45
CA ARG A 12 7.37 9.40 20.51
C ARG A 12 6.99 9.13 21.98
N LEU A 13 5.88 9.71 22.42
CA LEU A 13 5.19 9.36 23.66
C LEU A 13 4.71 7.91 23.60
N GLN A 14 5.34 7.03 24.39
CA GLN A 14 4.91 5.66 24.61
C GLN A 14 3.66 5.63 25.51
N ARG A 15 2.53 5.15 24.99
CA ARG A 15 1.46 4.55 25.83
C ARG A 15 1.80 3.06 26.06
N PRO A 16 1.58 2.51 27.27
CA PRO A 16 2.13 1.21 27.65
C PRO A 16 1.34 0.05 27.04
N ARG A 17 2.08 -0.92 26.48
CA ARG A 17 1.59 -2.27 26.15
C ARG A 17 1.17 -2.99 27.42
N ARG A 18 -0.10 -3.40 27.52
CA ARG A 18 -0.57 -4.41 28.49
C ARG A 18 -0.49 -5.78 27.81
N GLY A 19 0.39 -6.65 28.32
CA GLY A 19 0.39 -8.09 28.03
C GLY A 19 -0.68 -8.83 28.85
N PRO A 20 -1.04 -10.07 28.46
CA PRO A 20 -2.19 -10.77 29.00
C PRO A 20 -1.88 -11.34 30.39
N LEU A 21 -2.69 -11.00 31.38
CA LEU A 21 -2.71 -11.71 32.67
C LEU A 21 -3.92 -12.64 32.71
N LEU A 22 -3.64 -13.94 32.62
CA LEU A 22 -4.53 -15.01 33.06
C LEU A 22 -4.66 -14.96 34.58
N ILE A 23 -5.83 -14.60 35.10
CA ILE A 23 -6.23 -14.89 36.49
C ILE A 23 -7.64 -15.46 36.49
N GLY A 24 -7.78 -16.61 37.16
CA GLY A 24 -8.96 -17.45 37.18
C GLY A 24 -10.14 -16.90 37.98
N ALA A 25 -11.25 -17.59 37.75
CA ALA A 25 -12.59 -17.33 38.25
C ALA A 25 -12.70 -17.22 39.78
N ALA A 26 -13.54 -16.28 40.23
CA ALA A 26 -14.34 -16.41 41.44
C ALA A 26 -15.71 -15.72 41.19
N LEU A 27 -16.76 -16.53 41.03
CA LEU A 27 -18.14 -16.06 41.03
C LEU A 27 -18.50 -15.55 42.43
N ALA A 28 -18.82 -14.27 42.55
CA ALA A 28 -19.60 -13.73 43.66
C ALA A 28 -20.82 -13.03 43.06
N ALA A 29 -21.99 -13.66 43.22
CA ALA A 29 -23.27 -13.12 42.80
C ALA A 29 -23.69 -11.98 43.74
N LEU A 30 -23.76 -10.75 43.21
CA LEU A 30 -24.56 -9.66 43.78
C LEU A 30 -25.78 -9.44 42.88
N PRO A 31 -26.99 -9.24 43.44
CA PRO A 31 -28.17 -8.92 42.67
C PRO A 31 -28.08 -7.46 42.23
N LEU A 32 -27.72 -7.19 40.96
CA LEU A 32 -28.04 -5.92 40.35
C LEU A 32 -29.54 -5.91 40.04
N ALA A 33 -30.24 -4.92 40.58
CA ALA A 33 -31.57 -4.56 40.13
C ALA A 33 -31.49 -4.26 38.62
N LEU A 34 -32.15 -5.07 37.81
CA LEU A 34 -32.45 -4.73 36.43
C LEU A 34 -33.39 -3.52 36.45
N GLY A 35 -32.83 -2.32 36.34
CA GLY A 35 -33.52 -1.24 35.67
C GLY A 35 -33.76 -1.72 34.24
N GLY A 36 -35.02 -1.79 33.83
CA GLY A 36 -35.39 -2.23 32.48
C GLY A 36 -34.65 -1.37 31.47
N ILE A 37 -33.73 -2.00 30.74
CA ILE A 37 -33.30 -1.48 29.45
C ILE A 37 -34.54 -1.67 28.57
N THR A 38 -35.27 -0.59 28.34
CA THR A 38 -36.23 -0.52 27.25
C THR A 38 -35.45 -0.82 25.98
N ALA A 39 -35.74 -1.96 25.36
CA ALA A 39 -35.37 -2.18 23.97
C ALA A 39 -35.82 -0.97 23.14
N PRO A 40 -35.08 -0.54 22.10
CA PRO A 40 -35.64 0.41 21.16
C PRO A 40 -36.94 -0.19 20.63
N ALA A 41 -38.02 0.57 20.69
CA ALA A 41 -39.31 0.16 20.19
C ALA A 41 -39.12 -0.32 18.75
N ALA A 42 -39.58 -1.52 18.42
CA ALA A 42 -39.72 -1.94 17.05
C ALA A 42 -40.72 -0.98 16.39
N TRP A 43 -40.26 -0.25 15.36
CA TRP A 43 -41.04 0.72 14.62
C TRP A 43 -42.22 0.05 13.93
N ALA A 44 -43.32 0.79 13.80
CA ALA A 44 -44.42 0.42 12.92
C ALA A 44 -44.05 0.78 11.47
N ALA A 45 -43.28 -0.08 10.81
CA ALA A 45 -43.29 -0.17 9.34
C ALA A 45 -44.72 -0.40 8.78
N ASP A 46 -45.70 -0.66 9.65
CA ASP A 46 -47.12 -0.83 9.34
C ASP A 46 -47.83 0.46 8.86
N ALA A 47 -47.25 1.66 9.02
CA ALA A 47 -47.88 2.92 8.61
C ALA A 47 -47.48 3.41 7.20
N ILE A 48 -46.28 3.06 6.71
CA ILE A 48 -45.82 3.42 5.36
C ILE A 48 -46.16 2.28 4.41
N THR A 49 -46.94 2.59 3.38
CA THR A 49 -47.28 1.60 2.34
C THR A 49 -46.10 1.44 1.39
N LEU A 50 -45.76 0.19 1.05
CA LEU A 50 -44.73 -0.11 0.05
C LEU A 50 -45.35 -0.52 -1.27
N GLU A 51 -44.82 0.01 -2.37
CA GLU A 51 -45.11 -0.41 -3.74
C GLU A 51 -43.79 -0.73 -4.45
N GLY A 52 -43.65 -1.95 -4.98
CA GLY A 52 -42.41 -2.34 -5.68
C GLY A 52 -41.14 -2.42 -4.81
N GLY A 53 -41.28 -2.46 -3.48
CA GLY A 53 -40.14 -2.50 -2.55
C GLY A 53 -39.64 -1.11 -2.10
N VAL A 54 -40.37 -0.05 -2.43
CA VAL A 54 -40.11 1.33 -2.00
C VAL A 54 -41.38 1.96 -1.42
N SER A 55 -41.24 3.08 -0.71
CA SER A 55 -42.37 3.85 -0.15
C SER A 55 -43.31 4.36 -1.25
N ALA A 56 -44.62 4.15 -1.06
CA ALA A 56 -45.67 4.51 -2.00
C ALA A 56 -46.22 5.92 -1.71
N PRO A 57 -46.64 6.68 -2.74
CA PRO A 57 -47.20 8.02 -2.57
C PRO A 57 -48.66 7.95 -2.09
N VAL A 58 -48.87 7.77 -0.79
CA VAL A 58 -50.21 7.59 -0.18
C VAL A 58 -50.70 8.77 0.64
N PHE A 59 -49.83 9.75 0.92
CA PHE A 59 -50.16 10.97 1.65
C PHE A 59 -50.51 12.10 0.68
N ASP A 60 -51.50 12.91 1.03
CA ASP A 60 -51.96 14.03 0.20
C ASP A 60 -51.00 15.22 0.31
N TYR A 61 -50.60 15.78 -0.84
CA TYR A 61 -49.70 16.92 -0.91
C TYR A 61 -50.43 18.26 -0.64
N ASP A 62 -51.70 18.36 -1.05
CA ASP A 62 -52.49 19.58 -0.85
C ASP A 62 -52.77 19.80 0.65
N ASP A 63 -53.04 18.72 1.39
CA ASP A 63 -53.29 18.75 2.83
C ASP A 63 -52.00 18.80 3.67
N ALA A 64 -50.82 18.78 3.05
CA ALA A 64 -49.54 18.77 3.77
C ALA A 64 -49.37 20.00 4.67
N ILE A 65 -48.82 19.76 5.86
CA ILE A 65 -48.56 20.80 6.85
C ILE A 65 -47.34 21.60 6.43
N ARG A 66 -47.48 22.93 6.41
CA ARG A 66 -46.41 23.89 6.15
C ARG A 66 -46.11 24.70 7.41
N GLU A 67 -44.84 24.77 7.78
CA GLU A 67 -44.39 25.43 9.01
C GLU A 67 -43.13 26.24 8.77
N ARG A 68 -42.95 27.25 9.63
CA ARG A 68 -41.73 28.06 9.68
C ARG A 68 -41.18 28.09 11.09
N VAL A 69 -39.89 27.80 11.22
CA VAL A 69 -39.21 27.74 12.50
C VAL A 69 -37.95 28.62 12.48
N TYR A 70 -37.73 29.32 13.58
CA TYR A 70 -36.57 30.16 13.87
C TYR A 70 -35.76 29.51 14.99
N ILE A 71 -34.51 29.15 14.71
CA ILE A 71 -33.66 28.38 15.61
C ILE A 71 -32.43 29.23 15.97
N PRO A 72 -32.22 29.57 17.25
CA PRO A 72 -31.03 30.32 17.67
C PRO A 72 -29.77 29.47 17.56
N VAL A 73 -28.70 30.05 17.02
CA VAL A 73 -27.39 29.45 16.83
C VAL A 73 -26.46 29.90 17.96
N ALA A 74 -26.51 29.19 19.09
CA ALA A 74 -25.83 29.63 20.31
C ALA A 74 -24.32 29.92 20.11
N GLY A 75 -23.91 31.15 20.41
CA GLY A 75 -22.51 31.59 20.33
C GLY A 75 -22.01 31.93 18.92
N VAL A 76 -22.88 31.98 17.92
CA VAL A 76 -22.57 32.45 16.57
C VAL A 76 -23.14 33.85 16.39
N ASP A 77 -22.30 34.81 16.01
CA ASP A 77 -22.65 36.22 15.76
C ASP A 77 -21.81 36.71 14.57
N GLN A 78 -22.27 36.43 13.35
CA GLN A 78 -21.53 36.72 12.12
C GLN A 78 -21.71 38.16 11.63
N ASP A 79 -22.75 38.86 12.08
CA ASP A 79 -23.00 40.27 11.77
C ASP A 79 -22.47 41.26 12.83
N LEU A 80 -21.96 40.74 13.95
CA LEU A 80 -21.27 41.44 15.03
C LEU A 80 -22.18 42.43 15.76
N ASP A 81 -23.47 42.12 15.88
CA ASP A 81 -24.44 42.96 16.57
C ASP A 81 -24.53 42.66 18.10
N GLY A 82 -23.85 41.60 18.55
CA GLY A 82 -23.81 41.16 19.94
C GLY A 82 -24.95 40.23 20.35
N GLN A 83 -25.75 39.73 19.40
CA GLN A 83 -26.79 38.73 19.59
C GLN A 83 -26.42 37.43 18.87
N ASP A 84 -26.94 36.31 19.37
CA ASP A 84 -26.79 35.05 18.66
C ASP A 84 -27.60 35.10 17.35
N ASP A 85 -27.02 34.56 16.29
CA ASP A 85 -27.68 34.42 15.00
C ASP A 85 -28.85 33.43 15.07
N VAL A 86 -29.80 33.57 14.15
CA VAL A 86 -31.02 32.78 14.08
C VAL A 86 -31.18 32.22 12.68
N THR A 87 -31.13 30.90 12.60
CA THR A 87 -31.40 30.14 11.38
C THR A 87 -32.90 29.99 11.20
N ARG A 88 -33.41 30.36 10.02
CA ARG A 88 -34.79 30.13 9.60
C ARG A 88 -34.87 28.89 8.71
N ILE A 89 -35.87 28.05 8.98
CA ILE A 89 -36.21 26.91 8.15
C ILE A 89 -37.69 26.95 7.75
N GLU A 90 -37.97 26.40 6.59
CA GLU A 90 -39.33 26.13 6.10
C GLU A 90 -39.49 24.62 6.09
N ILE A 91 -40.63 24.12 6.57
CA ILE A 91 -40.92 22.69 6.67
C ILE A 91 -42.21 22.40 5.92
N ILE A 92 -42.21 21.33 5.13
CA ILE A 92 -43.41 20.70 4.60
C ILE A 92 -43.40 19.22 4.97
N ARG A 93 -44.51 18.72 5.54
CA ARG A 93 -44.62 17.34 6.05
C ARG A 93 -46.03 16.78 5.89
N PRO A 94 -46.21 15.45 5.83
CA PRO A 94 -47.54 14.83 5.73
C PRO A 94 -48.45 15.25 6.88
N ALA A 95 -49.74 15.47 6.61
CA ALA A 95 -50.71 15.89 7.64
C ALA A 95 -50.81 14.87 8.80
N GLU A 96 -50.70 13.59 8.49
CA GLU A 96 -50.76 12.47 9.43
C GLU A 96 -49.66 12.52 10.49
N SER A 97 -48.61 13.32 10.27
CA SER A 97 -47.56 13.50 11.26
C SER A 97 -48.00 14.30 12.50
N ASP A 98 -49.11 15.05 12.43
CA ASP A 98 -49.78 15.59 13.63
C ASP A 98 -50.57 14.54 14.41
N ASP A 99 -50.93 13.43 13.75
CA ASP A 99 -51.74 12.35 14.32
C ASP A 99 -50.90 11.11 14.70
N GLY A 100 -49.59 11.30 14.88
CA GLY A 100 -48.66 10.30 15.42
C GLY A 100 -47.84 9.52 14.40
N LEU A 101 -47.86 9.89 13.12
CA LEU A 101 -46.89 9.39 12.14
C LEU A 101 -45.54 10.09 12.33
N GLU A 102 -44.54 9.35 12.81
CA GLU A 102 -43.16 9.86 12.86
C GLU A 102 -42.51 9.74 11.47
N VAL A 103 -41.96 10.84 10.94
CA VAL A 103 -41.34 10.89 9.60
C VAL A 103 -39.87 11.34 9.63
N PRO A 104 -39.02 10.83 8.72
CA PRO A 104 -37.67 11.35 8.54
C PRO A 104 -37.70 12.72 7.85
N ALA A 105 -36.58 13.44 7.92
CA ALA A 105 -36.44 14.75 7.29
C ALA A 105 -35.40 14.74 6.17
N ILE A 106 -35.73 15.28 5.01
CA ILE A 106 -34.79 15.59 3.93
C ILE A 106 -34.55 17.10 3.96
N ILE A 107 -33.31 17.50 4.16
CA ILE A 107 -32.92 18.90 4.32
C ILE A 107 -32.12 19.35 3.08
N ASP A 108 -32.59 20.40 2.42
CA ASP A 108 -31.81 21.16 1.42
C ASP A 108 -31.30 22.45 2.10
N PRO A 109 -30.02 22.52 2.51
CA PRO A 109 -29.45 23.71 3.11
C PRO A 109 -29.00 24.67 2.00
N SER A 110 -29.65 25.81 1.82
CA SER A 110 -29.33 26.70 0.70
C SER A 110 -29.06 28.14 1.12
N PRO A 111 -27.99 28.76 0.60
CA PRO A 111 -27.82 30.21 0.65
C PRO A 111 -28.55 30.94 -0.51
N TYR A 112 -29.31 30.24 -1.36
CA TYR A 112 -29.72 30.75 -2.66
C TYR A 112 -31.21 31.09 -2.82
N TYR A 113 -32.06 30.67 -1.87
CA TYR A 113 -33.53 30.65 -2.00
C TYR A 113 -34.19 31.98 -2.38
N THR A 114 -33.54 33.12 -2.13
CA THR A 114 -34.07 34.47 -2.41
C THR A 114 -33.18 35.31 -3.33
N THR A 115 -32.01 34.80 -3.74
CA THR A 115 -31.02 35.59 -4.52
C THR A 115 -30.76 35.02 -5.90
N LEU A 116 -30.42 33.73 -5.99
CA LEU A 116 -30.13 33.05 -7.26
C LEU A 116 -31.22 32.07 -7.67
N GLY A 117 -32.07 31.64 -6.73
CA GLY A 117 -33.03 30.59 -6.95
C GLY A 117 -32.37 29.21 -7.03
N ARG A 118 -33.18 28.19 -7.27
CA ARG A 118 -32.78 26.79 -7.30
C ARG A 118 -33.17 26.13 -8.62
N GLY A 119 -32.57 24.97 -8.87
CA GLY A 119 -32.85 24.21 -10.08
C GLY A 119 -32.35 24.92 -11.33
N ASN A 120 -32.78 24.42 -12.47
CA ASN A 120 -32.44 24.95 -13.79
C ASN A 120 -33.33 26.15 -14.17
N GLU A 121 -34.50 26.22 -13.55
CA GLU A 121 -35.54 27.22 -13.68
C GLU A 121 -35.28 28.45 -12.80
N SER A 122 -34.32 28.38 -11.87
CA SER A 122 -34.01 29.43 -10.90
C SER A 122 -35.21 29.80 -10.02
N GLU A 123 -35.88 28.78 -9.49
CA GLU A 123 -37.06 28.90 -8.64
C GLU A 123 -36.72 29.48 -7.27
N PHE A 124 -37.56 30.39 -6.79
CA PHE A 124 -37.41 31.01 -5.48
C PHE A 124 -38.49 30.48 -4.55
N ILE A 125 -38.20 30.46 -3.25
CA ILE A 125 -39.27 30.32 -2.26
C ILE A 125 -40.22 31.51 -2.37
N SER A 126 -41.52 31.27 -2.28
CA SER A 126 -42.49 32.36 -2.30
C SER A 126 -43.74 32.09 -1.47
N ASP A 127 -44.21 33.15 -0.83
CA ASP A 127 -45.48 33.26 -0.10
C ASP A 127 -46.42 34.06 -1.02
N THR A 128 -47.32 33.37 -1.69
CA THR A 128 -48.17 33.91 -2.76
C THR A 128 -49.48 34.49 -2.24
N ASP A 129 -49.96 34.02 -1.09
CA ASP A 129 -51.20 34.49 -0.45
C ASP A 129 -50.98 35.43 0.75
N ALA A 130 -49.72 35.62 1.16
CA ALA A 130 -49.25 36.46 2.25
C ALA A 130 -49.72 36.00 3.64
N ASP A 131 -49.94 34.71 3.84
CA ASP A 131 -50.26 34.12 5.14
C ASP A 131 -49.04 33.96 6.07
N GLY A 132 -47.84 34.15 5.52
CA GLY A 132 -46.59 34.03 6.25
C GLY A 132 -45.91 32.67 6.13
N LEU A 133 -46.38 31.77 5.29
CA LEU A 133 -45.76 30.48 4.95
C LEU A 133 -45.41 30.44 3.47
N ASN A 134 -44.59 29.47 3.06
CA ASN A 134 -44.23 29.33 1.65
C ASN A 134 -45.25 28.45 0.93
N ASP A 135 -45.79 28.95 -0.17
CA ASP A 135 -46.65 28.20 -1.06
C ASP A 135 -45.85 27.47 -2.13
N SER A 136 -44.87 28.15 -2.74
CA SER A 136 -44.03 27.58 -3.80
C SER A 136 -42.69 27.11 -3.24
N TRP A 137 -42.34 25.87 -3.60
CA TRP A 137 -41.16 25.17 -3.12
C TRP A 137 -40.25 24.85 -4.31
N PRO A 138 -39.00 25.34 -4.32
CA PRO A 138 -38.07 25.03 -5.40
C PRO A 138 -37.64 23.57 -5.41
N LEU A 139 -37.35 23.03 -6.60
CA LEU A 139 -36.96 21.62 -6.84
C LEU A 139 -38.10 20.63 -6.53
N PHE A 140 -37.90 19.36 -6.91
CA PHE A 140 -38.96 18.34 -6.86
C PHE A 140 -39.11 17.61 -5.52
N TYR A 141 -38.30 17.95 -4.52
CA TYR A 141 -38.12 17.10 -3.34
C TYR A 141 -39.41 16.96 -2.53
N ASP A 142 -40.08 18.06 -2.24
CA ASP A 142 -41.35 18.09 -1.52
C ASP A 142 -42.47 17.38 -2.31
N ASN A 143 -42.67 17.75 -3.58
CA ASN A 143 -43.66 17.12 -4.48
C ASN A 143 -43.49 15.59 -4.56
N TYR A 144 -42.26 15.09 -4.48
CA TYR A 144 -41.99 13.66 -4.61
C TYR A 144 -41.99 12.93 -3.27
N PHE A 145 -41.32 13.47 -2.24
CA PHE A 145 -41.07 12.75 -1.00
C PHE A 145 -42.14 12.98 0.08
N VAL A 146 -42.84 14.12 0.11
CA VAL A 146 -43.93 14.34 1.09
C VAL A 146 -45.04 13.31 0.92
N PRO A 147 -45.57 13.05 -0.30
CA PRO A 147 -46.56 11.99 -0.49
C PRO A 147 -46.09 10.59 -0.06
N ARG A 148 -44.79 10.38 0.09
CA ARG A 148 -44.14 9.10 0.45
C ARG A 148 -43.75 9.01 1.93
N GLY A 149 -44.13 9.98 2.75
CA GLY A 149 -43.95 9.92 4.20
C GLY A 149 -42.65 10.56 4.69
N TYR A 150 -42.18 11.60 4.03
CA TYR A 150 -40.99 12.37 4.43
C TYR A 150 -41.38 13.81 4.73
N ALA A 151 -40.73 14.43 5.72
CA ALA A 151 -40.67 15.88 5.80
C ALA A 151 -39.57 16.40 4.88
N VAL A 152 -39.81 17.53 4.22
CA VAL A 152 -38.80 18.28 3.45
C VAL A 152 -38.58 19.63 4.12
N ILE A 153 -37.30 20.00 4.29
CA ILE A 153 -36.87 21.21 4.99
C ILE A 153 -35.97 22.04 4.08
N LEU A 154 -36.37 23.29 3.83
CA LEU A 154 -35.51 24.28 3.18
C LEU A 154 -34.82 25.10 4.27
N ALA A 155 -33.54 24.81 4.52
CA ALA A 155 -32.77 25.47 5.56
C ALA A 155 -32.01 26.67 4.99
N GLN A 156 -32.25 27.85 5.55
CA GLN A 156 -31.68 29.11 5.05
C GLN A 156 -30.39 29.41 5.81
N MET A 157 -29.24 29.33 5.14
CA MET A 157 -27.93 29.59 5.76
C MET A 157 -27.89 30.99 6.40
N ASP A 158 -27.17 31.14 7.51
CA ASP A 158 -26.99 32.44 8.15
C ASP A 158 -26.54 33.53 7.14
N GLY A 159 -27.15 34.70 7.27
CA GLY A 159 -26.96 35.84 6.39
C GLY A 159 -27.72 35.80 5.07
N THR A 160 -28.54 34.77 4.85
CA THR A 160 -29.32 34.59 3.61
C THR A 160 -30.81 34.48 3.89
N ALA A 161 -31.62 34.78 2.86
CA ALA A 161 -33.08 34.72 2.92
C ALA A 161 -33.64 35.39 4.19
N GLY A 162 -34.28 34.63 5.09
CA GLY A 162 -34.87 35.13 6.32
C GLY A 162 -34.11 34.79 7.61
N SER A 163 -32.90 34.20 7.54
CA SER A 163 -32.01 33.99 8.70
C SER A 163 -31.27 35.27 9.07
N THR A 164 -30.86 35.48 10.33
CA THR A 164 -30.00 36.63 10.71
C THR A 164 -28.53 36.36 10.40
N GLY A 165 -27.57 37.21 10.81
CA GLY A 165 -26.14 36.99 10.58
C GLY A 165 -25.62 37.43 9.20
N CYS A 166 -24.42 37.00 8.84
CA CYS A 166 -23.77 37.38 7.59
C CYS A 166 -22.94 36.21 7.02
N PRO A 167 -23.00 35.92 5.70
CA PRO A 167 -22.32 34.74 5.16
C PRO A 167 -20.79 34.80 5.35
N MET A 168 -20.21 33.73 5.87
CA MET A 168 -18.77 33.61 6.16
C MET A 168 -18.02 32.60 5.27
N HIS A 169 -18.57 32.32 4.08
CA HIS A 169 -17.90 31.55 3.03
C HIS A 169 -17.50 30.13 3.48
N GLY A 170 -18.48 29.37 3.96
CA GLY A 170 -18.34 27.98 4.39
C GLY A 170 -17.53 27.82 5.68
N GLY A 171 -17.30 28.92 6.41
CA GLY A 171 -16.63 28.90 7.70
C GLY A 171 -17.47 28.24 8.80
N PRO A 172 -16.92 28.13 10.02
CA PRO A 172 -17.58 27.45 11.13
C PRO A 172 -19.00 27.95 11.43
N GLY A 173 -19.25 29.26 11.36
CA GLY A 173 -20.60 29.83 11.59
C GLY A 173 -21.64 29.34 10.59
N ASP A 174 -21.33 29.37 9.29
CA ASP A 174 -22.20 28.83 8.23
C ASP A 174 -22.54 27.35 8.49
N ILE A 175 -21.57 26.55 8.95
CA ILE A 175 -21.79 25.14 9.26
C ILE A 175 -22.62 24.95 10.54
N GLN A 176 -22.38 25.74 11.59
CA GLN A 176 -23.20 25.68 12.80
C GLN A 176 -24.65 26.07 12.53
N SER A 177 -24.89 27.06 11.66
CA SER A 177 -26.24 27.46 11.24
C SER A 177 -27.03 26.31 10.62
N MET A 178 -26.38 25.40 9.90
CA MET A 178 -27.05 24.24 9.31
C MET A 178 -27.08 23.04 10.25
N LYS A 179 -26.05 22.84 11.07
CA LYS A 179 -26.03 21.81 12.11
C LYS A 179 -27.15 22.00 13.13
N VAL A 180 -27.49 23.25 13.47
CA VAL A 180 -28.52 23.56 14.48
C VAL A 180 -29.89 23.02 14.07
N VAL A 181 -30.16 22.87 12.77
CA VAL A 181 -31.40 22.26 12.25
C VAL A 181 -31.50 20.79 12.67
N ILE A 182 -30.39 20.05 12.58
CA ILE A 182 -30.32 18.67 13.09
C ILE A 182 -30.46 18.66 14.62
N ASP A 183 -29.84 19.59 15.32
CA ASP A 183 -29.99 19.70 16.78
C ASP A 183 -31.44 19.97 17.19
N TRP A 184 -32.17 20.80 16.46
CA TRP A 184 -33.59 21.09 16.70
C TRP A 184 -34.47 19.87 16.42
N LEU A 185 -34.25 19.19 15.29
CA LEU A 185 -34.93 17.94 14.96
C LEU A 185 -34.76 16.87 16.04
N GLN A 186 -33.61 16.89 16.72
CA GLN A 186 -33.28 15.95 17.79
C GLN A 186 -33.63 16.47 19.19
N GLY A 187 -34.35 17.59 19.29
CA GLY A 187 -34.80 18.18 20.56
C GLY A 187 -33.67 18.72 21.45
N ARG A 188 -32.48 18.98 20.89
CA ARG A 188 -31.31 19.49 21.63
C ARG A 188 -31.32 21.02 21.77
N VAL A 189 -32.08 21.72 20.94
CA VAL A 189 -32.29 23.16 20.97
C VAL A 189 -33.76 23.46 20.67
N GLU A 190 -34.30 24.49 21.32
CA GLU A 190 -35.68 24.94 21.11
C GLU A 190 -35.75 25.89 19.91
N GLY A 191 -36.74 25.68 19.04
CA GLY A 191 -37.07 26.60 17.95
C GLY A 191 -38.31 27.42 18.31
N THR A 192 -38.59 28.47 17.54
CA THR A 192 -39.80 29.28 17.72
C THR A 192 -40.55 29.49 16.40
N ASN A 193 -41.86 29.70 16.46
CA ASN A 193 -42.64 30.16 15.31
C ASN A 193 -42.55 31.69 15.14
N ALA A 194 -43.21 32.25 14.13
CA ALA A 194 -43.23 33.70 13.87
C ALA A 194 -43.85 34.53 15.02
N ALA A 195 -44.68 33.91 15.88
CA ALA A 195 -45.25 34.55 17.07
C ALA A 195 -44.31 34.49 18.30
N GLY A 196 -43.16 33.82 18.19
CA GLY A 196 -42.21 33.62 19.27
C GLY A 196 -42.60 32.49 20.24
N GLU A 197 -43.54 31.63 19.85
CA GLU A 197 -43.93 30.46 20.64
C GLU A 197 -42.98 29.30 20.36
N ALA A 198 -42.65 28.53 21.38
CA ALA A 198 -41.75 27.38 21.27
C ALA A 198 -42.34 26.30 20.34
N VAL A 199 -41.51 25.76 19.46
CA VAL A 199 -41.83 24.68 18.52
C VAL A 199 -40.77 23.59 18.62
N THR A 200 -41.22 22.34 18.70
CA THR A 200 -40.40 21.13 18.74
C THR A 200 -40.74 20.22 17.56
N ALA A 201 -39.79 19.42 17.08
CA ALA A 201 -40.02 18.43 16.04
C ALA A 201 -40.50 17.08 16.62
N ASP A 202 -41.65 17.08 17.31
CA ASP A 202 -42.23 15.87 17.91
C ASP A 202 -42.72 14.83 16.89
N TRP A 203 -42.92 15.27 15.64
CA TRP A 203 -43.19 14.43 14.47
C TRP A 203 -41.94 13.73 13.90
N HIS A 204 -40.72 14.08 14.33
CA HIS A 204 -39.50 13.60 13.70
C HIS A 204 -39.10 12.20 14.19
N ASN A 205 -38.77 11.32 13.26
CA ASN A 205 -38.42 9.93 13.55
C ASN A 205 -36.97 9.72 14.04
N GLY A 206 -36.19 10.80 14.14
CA GLY A 206 -34.79 10.79 14.58
C GLY A 206 -33.76 10.59 13.47
N LYS A 207 -34.16 10.49 12.19
CA LYS A 207 -33.25 10.33 11.04
C LYS A 207 -33.42 11.45 10.02
N ALA A 208 -32.33 12.15 9.73
CA ALA A 208 -32.30 13.19 8.72
C ALA A 208 -31.29 12.89 7.60
N ALA A 209 -31.60 13.39 6.40
CA ALA A 209 -30.67 13.49 5.28
C ALA A 209 -30.37 14.97 4.96
N MET A 210 -29.18 15.23 4.41
CA MET A 210 -28.89 16.52 3.76
C MET A 210 -28.52 16.30 2.29
N ILE A 211 -29.11 17.07 1.39
CA ILE A 211 -28.92 16.95 -0.06
C ILE A 211 -28.74 18.33 -0.66
N GLY A 212 -28.02 18.43 -1.78
CA GLY A 212 -28.08 19.63 -2.60
C GLY A 212 -26.90 19.78 -3.56
N LYS A 213 -27.06 20.67 -4.54
CA LYS A 213 -26.04 21.00 -5.54
C LYS A 213 -25.16 22.17 -5.13
N SER A 214 -23.85 22.08 -5.35
CA SER A 214 -22.91 23.19 -5.16
C SER A 214 -22.74 23.56 -3.69
N TYR A 215 -22.97 24.82 -3.29
CA TYR A 215 -22.88 25.25 -1.89
C TYR A 215 -23.88 24.49 -1.01
N ASP A 216 -25.03 24.06 -1.54
CA ASP A 216 -25.99 23.27 -0.78
C ASP A 216 -25.40 21.92 -0.33
N GLY A 217 -24.82 21.17 -1.29
CA GLY A 217 -24.08 19.95 -0.97
C GLY A 217 -22.80 20.22 -0.18
N THR A 218 -22.24 21.42 -0.27
CA THR A 218 -21.06 21.84 0.51
C THR A 218 -21.41 22.01 1.99
N LEU A 219 -22.58 22.59 2.29
CA LEU A 219 -23.11 22.68 3.64
C LEU A 219 -23.41 21.27 4.19
N ALA A 220 -23.94 20.36 3.37
CA ALA A 220 -24.11 18.96 3.75
C ALA A 220 -22.77 18.28 4.12
N ASN A 221 -21.72 18.47 3.31
CA ASN A 221 -20.37 17.98 3.63
C ASN A 221 -19.85 18.57 4.96
N GLY A 222 -20.01 19.88 5.16
CA GLY A 222 -19.54 20.56 6.35
C GLY A 222 -20.26 20.11 7.63
N VAL A 223 -21.59 19.95 7.58
CA VAL A 223 -22.37 19.43 8.72
C VAL A 223 -22.02 17.97 9.00
N ALA A 224 -21.87 17.13 7.98
CA ALA A 224 -21.45 15.74 8.16
C ALA A 224 -20.07 15.62 8.83
N ALA A 225 -19.14 16.52 8.51
CA ALA A 225 -17.82 16.58 9.14
C ALA A 225 -17.85 16.96 10.64
N THR A 226 -19.00 17.43 11.17
CA THR A 226 -19.16 17.67 12.61
C THR A 226 -19.48 16.41 13.41
N GLY A 227 -19.82 15.31 12.74
CA GLY A 227 -20.27 14.07 13.39
C GLY A 227 -21.60 14.17 14.13
N VAL A 228 -22.44 15.16 13.78
CA VAL A 228 -23.71 15.41 14.48
C VAL A 228 -24.63 14.19 14.47
N GLU A 229 -25.04 13.74 15.65
CA GLU A 229 -25.98 12.63 15.81
C GLU A 229 -27.36 13.02 15.24
N GLY A 230 -27.94 12.13 14.44
CA GLY A 230 -29.22 12.33 13.75
C GLY A 230 -29.09 12.52 12.24
N LEU A 231 -27.92 13.01 11.77
CA LEU A 231 -27.62 13.05 10.34
C LEU A 231 -27.22 11.65 9.87
N THR A 232 -28.15 10.99 9.17
CA THR A 232 -28.02 9.56 8.81
C THR A 232 -27.38 9.38 7.44
N THR A 233 -27.65 10.28 6.49
CA THR A 233 -27.06 10.24 5.15
C THR A 233 -26.89 11.63 4.56
N ILE A 234 -25.93 11.80 3.66
CA ILE A 234 -25.80 12.99 2.82
C ILE A 234 -25.72 12.64 1.33
N VAL A 235 -26.25 13.54 0.50
CA VAL A 235 -26.24 13.43 -0.96
C VAL A 235 -25.63 14.69 -1.56
N PRO A 236 -24.30 14.87 -1.46
CA PRO A 236 -23.62 16.03 -2.03
C PRO A 236 -23.51 15.94 -3.56
N ILE A 237 -24.11 16.91 -4.25
CA ILE A 237 -24.09 17.03 -5.71
C ILE A 237 -23.14 18.18 -6.09
N SER A 238 -22.13 17.93 -6.91
CA SER A 238 -21.14 18.95 -7.32
C SER A 238 -20.63 19.81 -6.15
N ALA A 239 -20.32 19.19 -5.01
CA ALA A 239 -20.08 19.87 -3.74
C ALA A 239 -18.59 20.11 -3.44
N ILE A 240 -18.30 21.16 -2.68
CA ILE A 240 -16.97 21.49 -2.18
C ILE A 240 -16.72 20.67 -0.90
N SER A 241 -15.52 20.12 -0.76
CA SER A 241 -15.05 19.49 0.48
C SER A 241 -13.92 20.28 1.15
N ASN A 242 -13.25 21.15 0.38
CA ASN A 242 -12.23 22.07 0.83
C ASN A 242 -12.28 23.38 0.03
N TRP A 243 -12.64 24.48 0.71
CA TRP A 243 -12.76 25.79 0.09
C TRP A 243 -11.45 26.38 -0.45
N TYR A 244 -10.29 25.99 0.12
CA TYR A 244 -8.99 26.34 -0.46
C TYR A 244 -8.86 25.74 -1.86
N GLY A 245 -9.11 24.43 -2.00
CA GLY A 245 -9.01 23.73 -3.29
C GLY A 245 -10.05 24.21 -4.31
N TYR A 246 -11.12 24.89 -3.89
CA TYR A 246 -12.12 25.49 -4.77
C TYR A 246 -11.66 26.85 -5.34
N SER A 247 -10.96 27.66 -4.54
CA SER A 247 -10.51 29.01 -4.93
C SER A 247 -9.05 29.08 -5.37
N ARG A 248 -8.26 28.03 -5.10
CA ARG A 248 -6.81 27.96 -5.28
C ARG A 248 -6.39 26.57 -5.76
N THR A 249 -5.23 26.49 -6.42
CA THR A 249 -4.60 25.21 -6.82
C THR A 249 -3.10 25.31 -6.66
N GLY A 250 -2.52 24.46 -5.81
CA GLY A 250 -1.07 24.36 -5.64
C GLY A 250 -0.37 25.68 -5.26
N GLY A 251 -0.98 26.52 -4.42
CA GLY A 251 -0.45 27.84 -4.07
C GLY A 251 -0.92 28.97 -4.99
N VAL A 252 -1.65 28.67 -6.06
CA VAL A 252 -2.07 29.67 -7.05
C VAL A 252 -3.53 30.06 -6.86
N ALA A 253 -3.79 31.34 -6.61
CA ALA A 253 -5.13 31.90 -6.59
C ALA A 253 -5.78 31.94 -7.98
N HIS A 254 -7.09 31.66 -8.05
CA HIS A 254 -7.85 31.75 -9.32
C HIS A 254 -8.49 33.11 -9.53
N ASN A 255 -8.80 33.82 -8.44
CA ASN A 255 -9.46 35.12 -8.40
C ASN A 255 -8.96 35.92 -7.19
N THR A 256 -9.31 37.21 -7.12
CA THR A 256 -9.10 38.04 -5.93
C THR A 256 -10.40 38.41 -5.23
N ASN A 257 -10.37 38.57 -3.90
CA ASN A 257 -11.51 38.87 -3.01
C ASN A 257 -12.70 37.92 -3.22
N TYR A 258 -12.42 36.67 -3.59
CA TYR A 258 -13.46 35.71 -3.99
C TYR A 258 -14.43 35.38 -2.85
N PRO A 259 -13.98 35.08 -1.61
CA PRO A 259 -14.88 34.81 -0.49
C PRO A 259 -15.91 35.93 -0.25
N SER A 260 -15.45 37.18 -0.29
CA SER A 260 -16.29 38.37 -0.14
C SER A 260 -17.25 38.57 -1.32
N GLY A 261 -16.80 38.31 -2.55
CA GLY A 261 -17.64 38.37 -3.74
C GLY A 261 -18.79 37.37 -3.70
N LEU A 262 -18.52 36.12 -3.31
CA LEU A 262 -19.56 35.11 -3.16
C LEU A 262 -20.50 35.44 -1.99
N ALA A 263 -19.96 35.83 -0.83
CA ALA A 263 -20.76 36.25 0.32
C ALA A 263 -21.73 37.40 -0.04
N ASN A 264 -21.26 38.39 -0.81
CA ASN A 264 -22.12 39.48 -1.29
C ASN A 264 -23.23 39.00 -2.24
N THR A 265 -22.92 38.03 -3.11
CA THR A 265 -23.87 37.48 -4.08
C THR A 265 -25.06 36.81 -3.39
N VAL A 266 -24.78 35.98 -2.37
CA VAL A 266 -25.81 35.23 -1.63
C VAL A 266 -26.49 36.04 -0.52
N THR A 267 -25.88 37.15 -0.07
CA THR A 267 -26.53 38.08 0.85
C THR A 267 -27.67 38.81 0.13
N ASN A 268 -28.87 38.81 0.73
CA ASN A 268 -30.01 39.58 0.22
C ASN A 268 -29.62 41.05 -0.03
N PRO A 269 -30.06 41.67 -1.14
CA PRO A 269 -29.69 43.04 -1.49
C PRO A 269 -29.85 44.06 -0.36
N GLU A 270 -30.93 44.00 0.39
CA GLU A 270 -31.26 44.89 1.50
C GLU A 270 -30.37 44.70 2.74
N ARG A 271 -29.74 43.53 2.89
CA ARG A 271 -28.83 43.21 4.01
C ARG A 271 -27.36 43.44 3.68
N ARG A 272 -27.01 43.71 2.42
CA ARG A 272 -25.61 43.87 2.00
C ARG A 272 -24.87 44.96 2.78
N SER A 273 -25.54 46.06 3.15
CA SER A 273 -24.91 47.13 3.94
C SER A 273 -24.54 46.67 5.35
N LEU A 274 -25.38 45.85 6.00
CA LEU A 274 -25.12 45.26 7.31
C LEU A 274 -23.86 44.38 7.24
N CYS A 275 -23.77 43.51 6.24
CA CYS A 275 -22.67 42.55 6.08
C CYS A 275 -21.37 43.11 5.44
N ALA A 276 -21.30 44.42 5.20
CA ALA A 276 -20.11 45.05 4.60
C ALA A 276 -18.83 44.94 5.47
N PRO A 277 -18.90 45.08 6.81
CA PRO A 277 -17.75 44.86 7.68
C PRO A 277 -17.24 43.41 7.63
N THR A 278 -18.15 42.43 7.69
CA THR A 278 -17.82 41.00 7.57
C THR A 278 -17.08 40.70 6.26
N ARG A 279 -17.56 41.24 5.15
CA ARG A 279 -16.89 41.13 3.84
C ARG A 279 -15.54 41.83 3.75
N THR A 280 -15.35 42.90 4.51
CA THR A 280 -14.05 43.59 4.64
C THR A 280 -13.06 42.74 5.43
N LEU A 281 -13.53 42.06 6.48
CA LEU A 281 -12.73 41.10 7.23
C LEU A 281 -12.26 39.95 6.33
N LEU A 282 -13.17 39.34 5.56
CA LEU A 282 -12.84 38.24 4.64
C LEU A 282 -11.68 38.61 3.70
N ASN A 283 -11.75 39.78 3.05
CA ASN A 283 -10.68 40.27 2.16
C ASN A 283 -9.35 40.52 2.88
N GLY A 284 -9.37 40.78 4.19
CA GLY A 284 -8.16 41.03 4.97
C GLY A 284 -7.44 39.75 5.40
N ILE A 285 -8.08 38.58 5.28
CA ILE A 285 -7.57 37.31 5.83
C ILE A 285 -7.60 36.14 4.82
N ASP A 286 -8.08 36.36 3.59
CA ASP A 286 -8.16 35.31 2.55
C ASP A 286 -6.80 34.91 1.95
N GLY A 287 -5.73 35.66 2.25
CA GLY A 287 -4.37 35.34 1.82
C GLY A 287 -4.18 35.43 0.30
N ASP A 288 -4.91 36.30 -0.39
CA ASP A 288 -4.74 36.54 -1.83
C ASP A 288 -3.31 36.98 -2.22
N GLU A 289 -2.55 37.58 -1.30
CA GLU A 289 -1.18 38.01 -1.55
C GLU A 289 -0.19 36.86 -1.72
N SER A 290 -0.42 35.74 -1.04
CA SER A 290 0.44 34.54 -1.09
C SER A 290 -0.17 33.43 -1.92
N GLY A 291 -1.50 33.25 -1.84
CA GLY A 291 -2.18 32.07 -2.38
C GLY A 291 -1.99 30.80 -1.52
N ASP A 292 -1.36 30.93 -0.36
CA ASP A 292 -1.04 29.83 0.55
C ASP A 292 -2.21 29.45 1.47
N VAL A 293 -2.14 28.25 2.05
CA VAL A 293 -3.03 27.81 3.11
C VAL A 293 -2.66 28.55 4.40
N ASN A 294 -3.62 29.30 4.94
CA ASN A 294 -3.52 30.01 6.20
C ASN A 294 -4.63 29.53 7.17
N PRO A 295 -4.72 30.04 8.42
CA PRO A 295 -5.76 29.64 9.36
C PRO A 295 -7.19 29.81 8.85
N PHE A 296 -7.47 30.84 8.03
CA PHE A 296 -8.78 31.06 7.42
C PHE A 296 -9.17 29.91 6.48
N TRP A 297 -8.23 29.41 5.67
CA TRP A 297 -8.49 28.28 4.80
C TRP A 297 -8.51 26.94 5.54
N ALA A 298 -7.69 26.78 6.58
CA ALA A 298 -7.58 25.54 7.35
C ALA A 298 -8.91 25.17 8.06
N GLU A 299 -9.64 26.15 8.60
CA GLU A 299 -10.95 25.90 9.23
C GLU A 299 -12.08 25.61 8.22
N ARG A 300 -11.81 25.71 6.90
CA ARG A 300 -12.75 25.47 5.79
C ARG A 300 -12.40 24.22 4.98
N ASP A 301 -11.60 23.32 5.56
CA ASP A 301 -11.30 22.00 5.02
C ASP A 301 -12.02 20.92 5.84
N TYR A 302 -13.19 20.49 5.36
CA TYR A 302 -14.05 19.53 6.05
C TYR A 302 -13.46 18.12 6.10
N ARG A 303 -12.47 17.85 5.24
CA ARG A 303 -11.78 16.56 5.20
C ARG A 303 -10.88 16.35 6.41
N THR A 304 -10.55 17.40 7.15
CA THR A 304 -9.71 17.30 8.35
C THR A 304 -10.41 16.63 9.54
N SER A 305 -11.75 16.60 9.54
CA SER A 305 -12.59 16.03 10.60
C SER A 305 -13.35 14.78 10.11
N ILE A 306 -12.85 14.14 9.06
CA ILE A 306 -13.50 12.98 8.43
C ILE A 306 -13.62 11.76 9.38
N ASP A 307 -12.79 11.70 10.43
CA ASP A 307 -12.84 10.65 11.45
C ASP A 307 -14.13 10.73 12.31
N ASP A 308 -14.77 11.90 12.36
CA ASP A 308 -16.00 12.14 13.11
C ASP A 308 -17.26 11.85 12.25
N LEU A 309 -17.10 11.64 10.94
CA LEU A 309 -18.24 11.45 10.04
C LEU A 309 -18.89 10.07 10.24
N HIS A 310 -20.22 10.07 10.47
CA HIS A 310 -21.01 8.85 10.70
C HIS A 310 -22.07 8.60 9.62
N ALA A 311 -22.49 9.64 8.89
CA ALA A 311 -23.51 9.54 7.85
C ALA A 311 -23.03 8.72 6.64
N SER A 312 -23.92 8.00 5.98
CA SER A 312 -23.62 7.44 4.65
C SER A 312 -23.54 8.57 3.61
N VAL A 313 -22.84 8.33 2.48
CA VAL A 313 -22.58 9.40 1.49
C VAL A 313 -22.88 8.93 0.06
N PHE A 314 -23.82 9.58 -0.62
CA PHE A 314 -24.05 9.40 -2.06
C PHE A 314 -23.57 10.62 -2.85
N VAL A 315 -22.39 10.54 -3.44
CA VAL A 315 -21.79 11.63 -4.22
C VAL A 315 -22.29 11.63 -5.65
N VAL A 316 -22.59 12.82 -6.20
CA VAL A 316 -22.77 12.99 -7.65
C VAL A 316 -21.87 14.12 -8.14
N HIS A 317 -21.12 13.92 -9.22
CA HIS A 317 -20.21 14.94 -9.73
C HIS A 317 -20.04 14.92 -11.25
N GLY A 318 -19.90 16.10 -11.84
CA GLY A 318 -19.51 16.25 -13.24
C GLY A 318 -18.00 16.12 -13.43
N LEU A 319 -17.53 15.14 -14.20
CA LEU A 319 -16.13 15.04 -14.65
C LEU A 319 -15.70 16.31 -15.40
N ASN A 320 -16.63 16.95 -16.11
CA ASN A 320 -16.36 18.16 -16.88
C ASN A 320 -16.60 19.46 -16.11
N ASP A 321 -16.92 19.39 -14.81
CA ASP A 321 -17.18 20.53 -13.94
C ASP A 321 -15.88 21.33 -13.70
N ASP A 322 -15.81 22.52 -14.30
CA ASP A 322 -14.72 23.48 -14.11
C ASP A 322 -15.04 24.52 -13.02
N ASN A 323 -16.27 24.53 -12.48
CA ASN A 323 -16.66 25.34 -11.34
C ASN A 323 -16.18 24.62 -10.06
N VAL A 324 -16.87 23.56 -9.66
CA VAL A 324 -16.46 22.71 -8.54
C VAL A 324 -15.70 21.53 -9.11
N ARG A 325 -14.37 21.63 -9.11
CA ARG A 325 -13.50 20.67 -9.81
C ARG A 325 -13.42 19.32 -9.09
N MET A 326 -13.03 18.28 -9.84
CA MET A 326 -13.00 16.88 -9.37
C MET A 326 -12.10 16.64 -8.15
N SER A 327 -11.10 17.48 -7.85
CA SER A 327 -10.32 17.40 -6.61
C SER A 327 -11.18 17.50 -5.34
N GLN A 328 -12.33 18.15 -5.42
CA GLN A 328 -13.29 18.23 -4.32
C GLN A 328 -13.92 16.88 -3.98
N VAL A 329 -14.04 15.99 -4.96
CA VAL A 329 -14.58 14.64 -4.77
C VAL A 329 -13.48 13.60 -4.65
N GLY A 330 -12.41 13.67 -5.43
CA GLY A 330 -11.36 12.64 -5.45
C GLY A 330 -10.73 12.40 -4.09
N ASP A 331 -10.31 13.48 -3.42
CA ASP A 331 -9.68 13.41 -2.10
C ASP A 331 -10.70 13.00 -1.02
N TYR A 332 -11.92 13.54 -1.09
CA TYR A 332 -12.99 13.24 -0.14
C TYR A 332 -13.45 11.78 -0.23
N TRP A 333 -13.70 11.29 -1.44
CA TRP A 333 -14.07 9.90 -1.71
C TRP A 333 -13.03 8.90 -1.23
N SER A 334 -11.74 9.21 -1.46
CA SER A 334 -10.64 8.38 -0.96
C SER A 334 -10.58 8.37 0.57
N ALA A 335 -10.77 9.53 1.21
CA ALA A 335 -10.79 9.63 2.68
C ALA A 335 -11.98 8.88 3.31
N LEU A 336 -13.15 8.91 2.68
CA LEU A 336 -14.32 8.11 3.06
C LEU A 336 -14.03 6.60 2.92
N ALA A 337 -13.29 6.22 1.88
CA ALA A 337 -12.90 4.84 1.64
C ALA A 337 -12.02 4.24 2.73
N GLU A 338 -11.02 5.00 3.18
CA GLU A 338 -10.12 4.58 4.25
C GLU A 338 -10.81 4.35 5.60
N ARG A 339 -12.05 4.84 5.76
CA ARG A 339 -12.85 4.77 6.99
C ARG A 339 -14.05 3.84 6.89
N ASP A 340 -14.16 3.10 5.80
CA ASP A 340 -15.27 2.19 5.55
C ASP A 340 -16.65 2.88 5.62
N VAL A 341 -16.72 4.18 5.29
CA VAL A 341 -18.00 4.91 5.25
C VAL A 341 -18.88 4.31 4.14
N PRO A 342 -20.14 3.91 4.44
CA PRO A 342 -21.08 3.44 3.43
C PRO A 342 -21.33 4.51 2.38
N ARG A 343 -21.09 4.19 1.10
CA ARG A 343 -21.08 5.21 0.06
C ARG A 343 -21.38 4.70 -1.34
N LYS A 344 -21.89 5.60 -2.18
CA LYS A 344 -22.14 5.43 -3.62
C LYS A 344 -21.69 6.69 -4.37
N ILE A 345 -21.32 6.58 -5.65
CA ILE A 345 -20.89 7.71 -6.47
C ILE A 345 -21.38 7.62 -7.91
N TRP A 346 -21.90 8.73 -8.45
CA TRP A 346 -22.17 8.91 -9.87
C TRP A 346 -21.27 9.97 -10.47
N LEU A 347 -20.61 9.63 -11.59
CA LEU A 347 -19.72 10.52 -12.33
C LEU A 347 -20.24 10.69 -13.76
N ALA A 348 -20.62 11.90 -14.12
CA ALA A 348 -21.15 12.24 -15.45
C ALA A 348 -20.18 13.12 -16.24
N LYS A 349 -20.18 13.04 -17.58
CA LYS A 349 -19.37 13.89 -18.47
C LYS A 349 -20.02 15.26 -18.74
N VAL A 350 -20.85 15.74 -17.81
CA VAL A 350 -21.39 17.11 -17.80
C VAL A 350 -20.53 18.03 -16.93
N GLY A 351 -20.80 19.33 -17.03
CA GLY A 351 -20.23 20.34 -16.15
C GLY A 351 -20.96 20.41 -14.79
N HIS A 352 -21.22 21.62 -14.31
CA HIS A 352 -21.87 21.91 -13.03
C HIS A 352 -23.40 21.74 -13.07
N VAL A 353 -23.88 20.52 -13.34
CA VAL A 353 -25.29 20.20 -13.64
C VAL A 353 -25.86 19.22 -12.61
N ASP A 354 -27.14 19.38 -12.28
CA ASP A 354 -27.85 18.47 -11.37
C ASP A 354 -28.19 17.13 -12.06
N PRO A 355 -28.05 15.96 -11.40
CA PRO A 355 -28.48 14.67 -11.95
C PRO A 355 -29.95 14.62 -12.34
N PHE A 356 -30.80 15.42 -11.70
CA PHE A 356 -32.20 15.56 -12.09
C PHE A 356 -32.34 16.11 -13.52
N ASP A 357 -31.38 16.90 -14.00
CA ASP A 357 -31.42 17.46 -15.37
C ASP A 357 -30.84 16.50 -16.41
N PHE A 358 -29.79 15.75 -16.07
CA PHE A 358 -29.07 14.96 -17.08
C PHE A 358 -29.38 13.46 -17.08
N ARG A 359 -30.05 12.94 -16.04
CA ARG A 359 -30.42 11.51 -15.91
C ARG A 359 -31.67 11.33 -15.02
N ARG A 360 -32.67 12.21 -15.19
CA ARG A 360 -33.83 12.40 -14.31
C ARG A 360 -34.48 11.13 -13.76
N ALA A 361 -35.00 10.27 -14.63
CA ALA A 361 -35.76 9.10 -14.20
C ALA A 361 -34.96 8.14 -13.34
N GLU A 362 -33.73 7.86 -13.75
CA GLU A 362 -32.82 7.02 -12.98
C GLU A 362 -32.43 7.70 -11.65
N TRP A 363 -32.18 9.01 -11.70
CA TRP A 363 -31.79 9.78 -10.52
C TRP A 363 -32.87 9.72 -9.45
N VAL A 364 -34.12 9.98 -9.82
CA VAL A 364 -35.26 9.94 -8.90
C VAL A 364 -35.44 8.54 -8.31
N ASP A 365 -35.39 7.49 -9.13
CA ASP A 365 -35.48 6.10 -8.65
C ASP A 365 -34.34 5.75 -7.67
N THR A 366 -33.10 6.10 -8.01
CA THR A 366 -31.93 5.76 -7.20
C THR A 366 -31.92 6.55 -5.89
N LEU A 367 -32.25 7.84 -5.95
CA LEU A 367 -32.36 8.70 -4.77
C LEU A 367 -33.47 8.21 -3.83
N HIS A 368 -34.62 7.83 -4.39
CA HIS A 368 -35.73 7.27 -3.63
C HIS A 368 -35.32 6.01 -2.88
N ARG A 369 -34.71 5.05 -3.57
CA ARG A 369 -34.20 3.82 -2.93
C ARG A 369 -33.13 4.10 -1.88
N TRP A 370 -32.25 5.07 -2.13
CA TRP A 370 -31.23 5.48 -1.16
C TRP A 370 -31.84 6.04 0.13
N PHE A 371 -32.79 6.97 0.02
CA PHE A 371 -33.48 7.53 1.19
C PHE A 371 -34.33 6.50 1.92
N ASP A 372 -35.09 5.66 1.21
CA ASP A 372 -35.85 4.57 1.83
C ASP A 372 -34.95 3.63 2.65
N HIS A 373 -33.77 3.31 2.12
CA HIS A 373 -32.81 2.46 2.82
C HIS A 373 -32.29 3.11 4.11
N TRP A 374 -31.77 4.33 4.03
CA TRP A 374 -31.10 4.97 5.16
C TRP A 374 -32.07 5.59 6.18
N LEU A 375 -33.18 6.16 5.71
CA LEU A 375 -34.11 6.93 6.54
C LEU A 375 -35.33 6.12 7.03
N LEU A 376 -35.74 5.08 6.31
CA LEU A 376 -36.87 4.22 6.68
C LEU A 376 -36.48 2.76 6.97
N ASP A 377 -35.19 2.42 6.92
CA ASP A 377 -34.67 1.04 7.11
C ASP A 377 -35.27 0.01 6.13
N ILE A 378 -35.66 0.44 4.92
CA ILE A 378 -36.22 -0.45 3.91
C ILE A 378 -35.08 -1.19 3.18
N ASP A 379 -35.08 -2.51 3.27
CA ASP A 379 -34.15 -3.34 2.51
C ASP A 379 -34.62 -3.49 1.04
N ASN A 380 -34.05 -2.64 0.18
CA ASN A 380 -34.38 -2.58 -1.26
C ASN A 380 -33.16 -2.90 -2.16
N GLY A 381 -32.08 -3.42 -1.59
CA GLY A 381 -30.88 -3.84 -2.32
C GLY A 381 -29.98 -2.72 -2.86
N ILE A 382 -30.24 -1.43 -2.58
CA ILE A 382 -29.44 -0.31 -3.11
C ILE A 382 -27.94 -0.41 -2.74
N MET A 383 -27.64 -1.01 -1.58
CA MET A 383 -26.26 -1.21 -1.09
C MET A 383 -25.57 -2.46 -1.65
N ASP A 384 -26.31 -3.36 -2.31
CA ASP A 384 -25.76 -4.55 -2.98
C ASP A 384 -25.32 -4.24 -4.43
N GLU A 385 -25.73 -3.09 -4.96
CA GLU A 385 -25.35 -2.62 -6.28
C GLU A 385 -23.88 -2.16 -6.33
N PRO A 386 -23.31 -2.02 -7.54
CA PRO A 386 -22.03 -1.36 -7.72
C PRO A 386 -21.98 0.02 -7.05
N GLN A 387 -20.85 0.32 -6.40
CA GLN A 387 -20.70 1.58 -5.66
C GLN A 387 -20.55 2.78 -6.60
N ALA A 388 -20.12 2.58 -7.85
CA ALA A 388 -19.83 3.66 -8.77
C ALA A 388 -20.51 3.47 -10.12
N THR A 389 -21.12 4.54 -10.64
CA THR A 389 -21.61 4.62 -12.02
C THR A 389 -20.87 5.74 -12.74
N VAL A 390 -20.20 5.43 -13.85
CA VAL A 390 -19.33 6.37 -14.57
C VAL A 390 -19.79 6.51 -16.02
N GLU A 391 -20.00 7.74 -16.49
CA GLU A 391 -20.27 8.04 -17.89
C GLU A 391 -18.97 7.91 -18.71
N THR A 392 -18.90 6.95 -19.62
CA THR A 392 -17.70 6.64 -20.42
C THR A 392 -17.72 7.35 -21.77
N ALA A 393 -18.91 7.62 -22.31
CA ALA A 393 -19.18 8.43 -23.50
C ALA A 393 -20.52 9.16 -23.28
N PRO A 394 -20.86 10.21 -24.07
CA PRO A 394 -22.12 10.94 -23.88
C PRO A 394 -23.33 10.01 -23.79
N GLU A 395 -24.05 10.08 -22.67
CA GLU A 395 -25.24 9.29 -22.31
C GLU A 395 -25.00 7.77 -22.22
N GLN A 396 -23.74 7.34 -22.11
CA GLN A 396 -23.35 5.94 -21.92
C GLN A 396 -22.69 5.76 -20.56
N TYR A 397 -23.38 5.03 -19.68
CA TYR A 397 -22.96 4.80 -18.30
C TYR A 397 -22.49 3.36 -18.11
N GLU A 398 -21.48 3.18 -17.27
CA GLU A 398 -20.96 1.88 -16.85
C GLU A 398 -21.00 1.79 -15.32
N ASP A 399 -21.57 0.72 -14.79
CA ASP A 399 -21.51 0.41 -13.37
C ASP A 399 -20.24 -0.38 -13.07
N VAL A 400 -19.47 0.11 -12.11
CA VAL A 400 -18.19 -0.47 -11.67
C VAL A 400 -18.18 -0.61 -10.16
N ALA A 401 -17.47 -1.62 -9.66
CA ALA A 401 -17.54 -1.97 -8.23
C ALA A 401 -17.11 -0.82 -7.30
N SER A 402 -16.19 0.04 -7.75
CA SER A 402 -15.78 1.26 -7.05
C SER A 402 -15.10 2.22 -8.02
N TRP A 403 -14.85 3.47 -7.59
CA TRP A 403 -14.03 4.44 -8.31
C TRP A 403 -12.84 4.87 -7.45
N PRO A 404 -11.62 5.05 -7.99
CA PRO A 404 -11.18 4.65 -9.32
C PRO A 404 -11.49 3.19 -9.67
N VAL A 405 -11.65 2.89 -10.95
CA VAL A 405 -12.03 1.54 -11.42
C VAL A 405 -11.06 0.49 -10.87
N PRO A 406 -11.53 -0.65 -10.31
CA PRO A 406 -10.65 -1.69 -9.79
C PRO A 406 -9.62 -2.17 -10.80
N GLY A 407 -8.40 -2.42 -10.33
CA GLY A 407 -7.25 -2.73 -11.20
C GLY A 407 -6.55 -1.49 -11.79
N THR A 408 -6.96 -0.28 -11.39
CA THR A 408 -6.19 0.94 -11.66
C THR A 408 -4.87 0.94 -10.89
N GLU A 409 -3.76 1.13 -11.59
CA GLU A 409 -2.42 1.26 -10.99
C GLU A 409 -1.70 2.52 -11.50
N PRO A 410 -0.85 3.16 -10.68
CA PRO A 410 0.00 4.25 -11.15
C PRO A 410 1.05 3.73 -12.14
N VAL A 411 1.11 4.32 -13.33
CA VAL A 411 2.08 4.00 -14.38
C VAL A 411 2.95 5.21 -14.67
N ASP A 412 4.26 5.04 -14.49
CA ASP A 412 5.26 6.04 -14.86
C ASP A 412 5.38 6.16 -16.38
N VAL A 413 5.02 7.31 -16.93
CA VAL A 413 5.21 7.67 -18.33
C VAL A 413 6.22 8.80 -18.43
N TYR A 414 7.44 8.46 -18.82
CA TYR A 414 8.57 9.37 -18.90
C TYR A 414 8.44 10.33 -20.07
N LEU A 415 8.88 11.57 -19.83
CA LEU A 415 9.05 12.56 -20.86
C LEU A 415 10.32 12.22 -21.67
N GLY A 416 10.34 12.56 -22.94
CA GLY A 416 11.48 12.27 -23.82
C GLY A 416 11.76 13.44 -24.74
N ALA A 417 13.02 13.85 -24.84
CA ALA A 417 13.43 14.80 -25.85
C ALA A 417 13.57 14.12 -27.22
N THR A 418 13.20 14.82 -28.28
CA THR A 418 13.37 14.38 -29.67
C THR A 418 14.41 15.23 -30.39
N ALA A 419 14.13 16.53 -30.55
CA ALA A 419 15.03 17.53 -31.09
C ALA A 419 14.73 18.91 -30.48
N PRO A 420 15.70 19.82 -30.38
CA PRO A 420 15.46 21.18 -29.92
C PRO A 420 14.35 21.88 -30.72
N GLY A 421 13.37 22.44 -30.02
CA GLY A 421 12.24 23.16 -30.63
C GLY A 421 11.15 22.28 -31.24
N ALA A 422 11.27 20.95 -31.16
CA ALA A 422 10.23 19.99 -31.55
C ALA A 422 9.51 19.42 -30.33
N ALA A 423 8.28 18.92 -30.53
CA ALA A 423 7.54 18.21 -29.49
C ALA A 423 8.32 16.96 -29.02
N GLY A 424 8.34 16.74 -27.71
CA GLY A 424 8.91 15.56 -27.08
C GLY A 424 8.04 14.31 -27.26
N ALA A 425 8.51 13.19 -26.72
CA ALA A 425 7.82 11.92 -26.70
C ALA A 425 7.36 11.54 -25.29
N LEU A 426 6.35 10.68 -25.19
CA LEU A 426 5.95 9.97 -23.97
C LEU A 426 6.35 8.50 -24.08
N ARG A 427 6.98 7.94 -23.04
CA ARG A 427 7.51 6.57 -23.06
C ARG A 427 7.37 5.85 -21.72
N LEU A 428 7.20 4.53 -21.74
CA LEU A 428 7.21 3.65 -20.55
C LEU A 428 8.63 3.37 -20.01
N GLN A 429 9.65 3.95 -20.64
CA GLN A 429 11.03 3.83 -20.23
C GLN A 429 11.71 5.20 -20.25
N ALA A 430 12.43 5.50 -19.18
CA ALA A 430 13.28 6.68 -19.09
C ALA A 430 14.36 6.68 -20.19
N ALA A 431 14.75 7.86 -20.66
CA ALA A 431 15.87 7.99 -21.57
C ALA A 431 17.19 7.66 -20.84
N ALA A 432 18.09 6.92 -21.51
CA ALA A 432 19.37 6.53 -20.93
C ALA A 432 20.34 7.71 -20.73
N GLU A 433 20.20 8.77 -21.53
CA GLU A 433 21.04 9.96 -21.46
C GLU A 433 20.20 11.17 -21.04
N PRO A 434 20.73 12.07 -20.19
CA PRO A 434 20.08 13.32 -19.84
C PRO A 434 19.73 14.13 -21.08
N ALA A 435 18.52 14.68 -21.12
CA ALA A 435 18.07 15.47 -22.24
C ALA A 435 17.24 16.66 -21.76
N SER A 436 17.84 17.84 -21.78
CA SER A 436 17.18 19.07 -21.36
C SER A 436 16.40 19.73 -22.50
N LEU A 437 15.18 20.15 -22.20
CA LEU A 437 14.35 20.98 -23.08
C LEU A 437 14.00 22.27 -22.35
N SER A 438 14.01 23.39 -23.05
CA SER A 438 13.68 24.69 -22.45
C SER A 438 12.57 25.39 -23.22
N PHE A 439 11.74 26.13 -22.49
CA PHE A 439 10.78 27.08 -23.04
C PHE A 439 10.80 28.36 -22.21
N THR A 440 10.34 29.47 -22.79
CA THR A 440 10.14 30.73 -22.09
C THR A 440 8.65 31.03 -22.04
N GLY A 441 8.07 30.95 -20.84
CA GLY A 441 6.65 31.16 -20.62
C GLY A 441 6.13 32.51 -21.13
N PRO A 442 4.82 32.66 -21.36
CA PRO A 442 4.24 33.90 -21.84
C PRO A 442 4.46 35.06 -20.85
N THR A 443 4.53 36.29 -21.37
CA THR A 443 4.61 37.51 -20.53
C THR A 443 3.30 37.83 -19.82
N GLY A 444 2.17 37.41 -20.38
CA GLY A 444 0.85 37.42 -19.73
C GLY A 444 0.39 36.00 -19.41
N SER A 445 -0.81 35.65 -19.86
CA SER A 445 -1.32 34.27 -19.78
C SER A 445 -1.43 33.61 -21.15
N ILE A 446 -1.41 32.27 -21.16
CA ILE A 446 -1.79 31.45 -22.31
C ILE A 446 -3.14 30.78 -22.03
N THR A 447 -4.05 30.79 -22.99
CA THR A 447 -5.32 30.06 -22.86
C THR A 447 -5.11 28.57 -23.10
N GLU A 448 -5.98 27.71 -22.54
CA GLU A 448 -5.89 26.26 -22.76
C GLU A 448 -5.93 25.89 -24.23
N GLY A 449 -6.89 26.44 -24.99
CA GLY A 449 -7.02 26.18 -26.41
C GLY A 449 -5.75 26.55 -27.19
N ASN A 450 -5.08 27.65 -26.80
CA ASN A 450 -3.80 28.01 -27.39
C ASN A 450 -2.66 27.10 -26.93
N ALA A 451 -2.68 26.63 -25.68
CA ALA A 451 -1.67 25.73 -25.13
C ALA A 451 -1.72 24.33 -25.76
N ILE A 452 -2.90 23.81 -26.09
CA ILE A 452 -3.06 22.45 -26.61
C ILE A 452 -3.08 22.38 -28.14
N ASN A 453 -3.35 23.48 -28.84
CA ASN A 453 -3.41 23.48 -30.31
C ASN A 453 -2.05 23.10 -30.94
N THR A 454 -2.07 22.67 -32.21
CA THR A 454 -0.87 22.43 -33.04
C THR A 454 0.29 21.78 -32.25
N PRO A 455 0.12 20.56 -31.70
CA PRO A 455 1.06 20.00 -30.73
C PRO A 455 2.50 19.85 -31.26
N ALA A 456 2.65 19.62 -32.58
CA ALA A 456 3.94 19.57 -33.27
C ALA A 456 4.49 20.96 -33.69
N GLY A 457 3.81 22.05 -33.30
CA GLY A 457 4.18 23.42 -33.63
C GLY A 457 5.29 23.98 -32.74
N SER A 458 5.29 25.31 -32.56
CA SER A 458 6.30 26.00 -31.75
C SER A 458 6.27 25.56 -30.28
N GLN A 459 7.44 25.20 -29.76
CA GLN A 459 7.66 24.87 -28.35
C GLN A 459 8.26 26.05 -27.56
N ALA A 460 8.14 27.28 -28.07
CA ALA A 460 8.80 28.45 -27.47
C ALA A 460 8.19 28.85 -26.11
N GLN A 461 6.88 28.67 -25.94
CA GLN A 461 6.14 29.09 -24.73
C GLN A 461 5.56 27.92 -23.91
N ARG A 462 5.78 26.69 -24.38
CA ARG A 462 5.32 25.45 -23.75
C ARG A 462 6.17 24.30 -24.26
N LEU A 463 6.20 23.21 -23.52
CA LEU A 463 6.67 21.92 -24.02
C LEU A 463 5.48 20.98 -24.17
N VAL A 464 5.36 20.34 -25.32
CA VAL A 464 4.40 19.28 -25.60
C VAL A 464 5.14 17.96 -25.72
N PHE A 465 4.65 16.92 -25.05
CA PHE A 465 5.14 15.55 -25.14
C PHE A 465 4.01 14.66 -25.62
N LEU A 466 4.28 13.81 -26.62
CA LEU A 466 3.25 12.99 -27.27
C LEU A 466 3.62 11.51 -27.24
N SER A 467 2.65 10.63 -27.01
CA SER A 467 2.78 9.22 -27.40
C SER A 467 2.84 9.10 -28.93
N GLU A 468 3.26 7.96 -29.48
CA GLU A 468 2.83 7.56 -30.83
C GLU A 468 1.33 7.23 -30.81
N PRO A 469 0.64 7.14 -31.97
CA PRO A 469 -0.75 6.70 -32.01
C PRO A 469 -0.92 5.36 -31.28
N LEU A 470 -1.90 5.30 -30.38
CA LEU A 470 -2.24 4.07 -29.67
C LEU A 470 -2.74 3.03 -30.67
N THR A 471 -2.40 1.76 -30.45
CA THR A 471 -2.89 0.64 -31.26
C THR A 471 -4.18 0.03 -30.70
N THR A 472 -4.43 0.19 -29.40
CA THR A 472 -5.69 -0.16 -28.73
C THR A 472 -6.07 0.90 -27.72
N ASP A 473 -7.30 0.87 -27.25
CA ASP A 473 -7.82 1.79 -26.23
C ASP A 473 -7.02 1.69 -24.92
N LEU A 474 -6.84 2.83 -24.24
CA LEU A 474 -6.23 2.91 -22.91
C LEU A 474 -7.10 3.76 -21.98
N ARG A 475 -7.61 3.17 -20.90
CA ARG A 475 -8.41 3.88 -19.89
C ARG A 475 -7.55 4.36 -18.73
N ILE A 476 -7.78 5.61 -18.33
CA ILE A 476 -7.34 6.13 -17.04
C ILE A 476 -8.54 6.38 -16.14
N SER A 477 -8.37 6.18 -14.84
CA SER A 477 -9.40 6.43 -13.82
C SER A 477 -8.72 6.92 -12.55
N GLY A 478 -9.00 8.16 -12.11
CA GLY A 478 -8.42 8.75 -10.91
C GLY A 478 -7.45 9.91 -11.19
N THR A 479 -6.48 10.11 -10.30
CA THR A 479 -5.62 11.31 -10.27
C THR A 479 -4.30 11.10 -11.00
N ALA A 480 -4.09 11.78 -12.12
CA ALA A 480 -2.77 11.88 -12.77
C ALA A 480 -1.86 12.85 -12.01
N ARG A 481 -0.55 12.60 -12.02
CA ARG A 481 0.44 13.45 -11.34
C ARG A 481 1.58 13.80 -12.28
N VAL A 482 2.04 15.04 -12.23
CA VAL A 482 3.22 15.49 -12.98
C VAL A 482 4.40 15.53 -12.03
N GLU A 483 5.53 14.97 -12.45
CA GLU A 483 6.81 15.00 -11.75
C GLU A 483 7.89 15.55 -12.67
N LEU A 484 8.29 16.80 -12.44
CA LEU A 484 9.30 17.49 -13.25
C LEU A 484 10.58 17.70 -12.48
N ALA A 485 11.69 17.26 -13.05
CA ALA A 485 13.02 17.77 -12.72
C ALA A 485 13.29 18.98 -13.61
N ALA A 486 13.34 20.18 -13.02
CA ALA A 486 13.51 21.41 -13.79
C ALA A 486 14.28 22.51 -13.05
N SER A 487 14.87 23.43 -13.79
CA SER A 487 15.41 24.70 -13.27
C SER A 487 14.68 25.89 -13.89
N LEU A 488 14.62 26.98 -13.13
CA LEU A 488 13.93 28.20 -13.52
C LEU A 488 14.93 29.35 -13.70
N GLY A 489 14.69 30.24 -14.66
CA GLY A 489 15.46 31.48 -14.84
C GLY A 489 15.10 32.58 -13.82
N VAL A 490 14.12 32.33 -12.96
CA VAL A 490 13.58 33.23 -11.92
C VAL A 490 13.49 32.47 -10.60
N THR A 491 13.14 33.16 -9.52
CA THR A 491 13.02 32.56 -8.17
C THR A 491 11.65 31.93 -7.89
N GLN A 492 10.64 32.23 -8.71
CA GLN A 492 9.29 31.71 -8.57
C GLN A 492 8.56 31.80 -9.93
N ALA A 493 7.78 30.77 -10.26
CA ALA A 493 6.85 30.74 -11.39
C ALA A 493 5.64 29.84 -11.05
N ASN A 494 4.52 30.08 -11.73
CA ASN A 494 3.35 29.19 -11.68
C ASN A 494 3.48 28.17 -12.80
N LEU A 495 3.94 26.96 -12.47
CA LEU A 495 3.98 25.84 -13.41
C LEU A 495 2.57 25.30 -13.61
N SER A 496 2.23 24.96 -14.84
CA SER A 496 0.96 24.31 -15.17
C SER A 496 1.18 23.16 -16.12
N ALA A 497 0.35 22.14 -16.00
CA ALA A 497 0.31 21.03 -16.92
C ALA A 497 -1.11 20.67 -17.34
N LEU A 498 -1.25 20.20 -18.58
CA LEU A 498 -2.48 19.66 -19.13
C LEU A 498 -2.23 18.26 -19.68
N LEU A 499 -3.14 17.34 -19.38
CA LEU A 499 -3.25 16.06 -20.06
C LEU A 499 -4.30 16.18 -21.17
N VAL A 500 -3.94 15.74 -22.37
CA VAL A 500 -4.68 16.00 -23.60
C VAL A 500 -4.84 14.70 -24.38
N ASP A 501 -6.04 14.48 -24.90
CA ASP A 501 -6.31 13.47 -25.93
C ASP A 501 -6.25 14.14 -27.31
N TYR A 502 -5.37 13.64 -28.18
CA TYR A 502 -5.21 14.11 -29.55
C TYR A 502 -5.76 13.07 -30.53
N GLY A 503 -6.95 13.34 -31.04
CA GLY A 503 -7.66 12.49 -31.99
C GLY A 503 -9.12 12.95 -32.15
N PRO A 504 -9.78 12.59 -33.26
CA PRO A 504 -11.17 12.94 -33.50
C PRO A 504 -12.07 12.28 -32.46
N SER A 505 -12.79 13.08 -31.68
CA SER A 505 -13.76 12.62 -30.69
C SER A 505 -15.01 13.50 -30.73
N THR A 506 -16.11 13.02 -30.15
CA THR A 506 -17.34 13.83 -29.99
C THR A 506 -17.77 13.86 -28.52
N PRO A 507 -16.98 14.51 -27.64
CA PRO A 507 -17.29 14.63 -26.22
C PRO A 507 -18.47 15.57 -25.97
N THR A 508 -18.98 15.51 -24.74
CA THR A 508 -19.82 16.55 -24.17
C THR A 508 -18.96 17.80 -23.91
N PRO A 509 -19.29 18.96 -24.53
CA PRO A 509 -18.46 20.16 -24.40
C PRO A 509 -18.55 20.76 -22.99
N ARG A 510 -17.48 21.41 -22.55
CA ARG A 510 -17.48 22.20 -21.29
C ARG A 510 -18.26 23.51 -21.41
N THR A 511 -18.47 24.00 -22.63
CA THR A 511 -19.25 25.23 -22.88
C THR A 511 -20.72 25.01 -22.56
N GLY A 512 -21.28 25.84 -21.67
CA GLY A 512 -22.68 25.72 -21.22
C GLY A 512 -22.92 24.43 -20.45
N GLU A 513 -21.91 23.96 -19.69
CA GLU A 513 -21.96 22.76 -18.85
C GLU A 513 -22.32 21.45 -19.58
N GLY A 514 -22.24 21.45 -20.92
CA GLY A 514 -22.51 20.27 -21.73
C GLY A 514 -23.99 19.95 -21.95
N VAL A 515 -24.88 20.85 -21.57
CA VAL A 515 -26.33 20.64 -21.62
C VAL A 515 -27.07 21.86 -22.17
N GLN A 516 -28.35 21.68 -22.50
CA GLN A 516 -29.24 22.78 -22.88
C GLN A 516 -30.69 22.46 -22.55
N ASN A 517 -31.43 23.48 -22.12
CA ASN A 517 -32.86 23.33 -21.83
C ASN A 517 -33.63 23.12 -23.13
N THR A 518 -34.64 22.26 -23.07
CA THR A 518 -35.63 22.12 -24.11
C THR A 518 -36.81 23.06 -23.83
N THR A 519 -37.87 22.97 -24.65
CA THR A 519 -39.15 23.66 -24.41
C THR A 519 -40.20 22.74 -23.77
N THR A 520 -39.83 21.49 -23.47
CA THR A 520 -40.74 20.48 -22.92
C THR A 520 -40.52 20.40 -21.42
N THR A 521 -41.61 20.29 -20.66
CA THR A 521 -41.58 20.03 -19.22
C THR A 521 -42.08 18.62 -18.93
N THR A 522 -41.57 18.01 -17.86
CA THR A 522 -42.08 16.75 -17.32
C THR A 522 -42.26 16.89 -15.81
N CYS A 523 -43.35 16.34 -15.31
CA CYS A 523 -43.75 16.52 -13.92
C CYS A 523 -43.38 15.31 -13.07
N TRP A 524 -42.78 15.54 -11.90
CA TRP A 524 -42.15 14.54 -11.05
C TRP A 524 -42.57 14.65 -9.59
N GLY A 525 -43.86 14.42 -9.33
CA GLY A 525 -44.41 14.48 -7.98
C GLY A 525 -45.89 14.81 -7.99
N ALA A 526 -46.44 15.05 -6.81
CA ALA A 526 -47.74 15.68 -6.65
C ALA A 526 -47.64 17.19 -6.87
N GLU A 527 -48.74 17.84 -7.23
CA GLU A 527 -48.80 19.27 -7.54
C GLU A 527 -49.91 19.91 -6.71
N SER A 528 -49.81 21.21 -6.47
CA SER A 528 -50.87 22.04 -5.91
C SER A 528 -51.17 23.24 -6.81
N ASP A 529 -52.19 24.03 -6.50
CA ASP A 529 -52.51 25.25 -7.26
C ASP A 529 -51.37 26.30 -7.24
N ALA A 530 -50.49 26.28 -6.23
CA ALA A 530 -49.43 27.27 -6.03
C ALA A 530 -48.00 26.72 -6.21
N ASP A 531 -47.87 25.41 -6.44
CA ASP A 531 -46.60 24.71 -6.51
C ASP A 531 -46.70 23.55 -7.51
N ASP A 532 -46.00 23.69 -8.64
CA ASP A 532 -45.99 22.69 -9.70
C ASP A 532 -44.72 21.84 -9.66
N ALA A 533 -44.87 20.57 -10.03
CA ALA A 533 -43.78 19.61 -10.03
C ALA A 533 -43.14 19.46 -11.43
N CYS A 534 -43.31 20.44 -12.33
CA CYS A 534 -43.03 20.33 -13.75
C CYS A 534 -41.76 21.07 -14.20
N TYR A 535 -40.70 20.31 -14.47
CA TYR A 535 -39.39 20.86 -14.80
C TYR A 535 -39.02 20.69 -16.27
N LEU A 536 -38.27 21.64 -16.82
CA LEU A 536 -37.75 21.60 -18.18
C LEU A 536 -36.90 20.35 -18.39
N GLU A 537 -37.20 19.60 -19.45
CA GLU A 537 -36.28 18.55 -19.91
C GLU A 537 -35.01 19.21 -20.43
N VAL A 538 -33.88 18.55 -20.19
CA VAL A 538 -32.56 19.01 -20.61
C VAL A 538 -31.96 17.99 -21.58
N ALA A 539 -31.39 18.50 -22.68
CA ALA A 539 -30.74 17.69 -23.70
C ALA A 539 -29.22 17.74 -23.56
N ARG A 540 -28.55 16.59 -23.74
CA ARG A 540 -27.09 16.50 -23.81
C ARG A 540 -26.57 17.20 -25.07
N ARG A 541 -25.53 18.02 -24.93
CA ARG A 541 -24.77 18.57 -26.05
C ARG A 541 -23.59 17.68 -26.39
N THR A 542 -23.20 17.70 -27.66
CA THR A 542 -21.98 17.06 -28.15
C THR A 542 -21.26 17.99 -29.13
N SER A 543 -19.94 17.91 -29.19
CA SER A 543 -19.13 18.68 -30.13
C SER A 543 -18.01 17.84 -30.70
N THR A 544 -17.86 17.78 -32.02
CA THR A 544 -16.72 17.10 -32.64
C THR A 544 -15.46 17.95 -32.54
N VAL A 545 -14.38 17.36 -32.01
CA VAL A 545 -13.08 18.00 -31.81
C VAL A 545 -11.95 17.03 -32.17
N ASP A 546 -10.82 17.56 -32.63
CA ASP A 546 -9.60 16.76 -32.86
C ASP A 546 -8.66 16.75 -31.65
N THR A 547 -9.01 17.50 -30.59
CA THR A 547 -8.24 17.56 -29.35
C THR A 547 -9.17 17.82 -28.18
N TRP A 548 -8.94 17.12 -27.08
CA TRP A 548 -9.72 17.24 -25.86
C TRP A 548 -8.81 17.40 -24.64
N ARG A 549 -9.08 18.41 -23.83
CA ARG A 549 -8.42 18.57 -22.52
C ARG A 549 -9.05 17.59 -21.54
N VAL A 550 -8.28 16.56 -21.21
CA VAL A 550 -8.67 15.52 -20.25
C VAL A 550 -8.67 16.11 -18.84
N THR A 551 -7.51 16.60 -18.39
CA THR A 551 -7.35 17.21 -17.08
C THR A 551 -6.23 18.24 -17.07
N ARG A 552 -6.13 19.04 -16.01
CA ARG A 552 -5.14 20.11 -15.80
C ARG A 552 -4.80 20.26 -14.33
N GLY A 553 -3.70 20.96 -14.05
CA GLY A 553 -3.28 21.32 -12.69
C GLY A 553 -2.15 22.33 -12.72
N ALA A 554 -1.93 23.00 -11.59
CA ALA A 554 -0.92 24.02 -11.44
C ALA A 554 -0.21 23.94 -10.08
N LEU A 555 0.99 24.52 -10.01
CA LEU A 555 1.82 24.62 -8.83
C LEU A 555 2.58 25.94 -8.85
N ASP A 556 2.48 26.73 -7.78
CA ASP A 556 3.48 27.75 -7.45
C ASP A 556 4.76 27.03 -6.99
N THR A 557 5.86 27.26 -7.71
CA THR A 557 7.15 26.62 -7.40
C THR A 557 7.71 26.90 -6.01
N SER A 558 7.28 27.96 -5.33
CA SER A 558 7.64 28.22 -3.93
C SER A 558 7.02 27.18 -3.01
N ASN A 559 5.86 26.63 -3.39
CA ASN A 559 5.11 25.64 -2.63
C ASN A 559 5.45 24.19 -2.97
N ARG A 560 6.61 23.93 -3.58
CA ARG A 560 7.02 22.57 -3.96
C ARG A 560 7.10 21.58 -2.77
N GLU A 561 7.31 22.09 -1.56
CA GLU A 561 7.44 21.28 -0.33
C GLU A 561 6.23 21.42 0.62
N SER A 562 5.57 22.59 0.63
CA SER A 562 4.46 22.90 1.54
C SER A 562 3.56 23.98 0.95
N LEU A 563 2.25 23.85 1.19
CA LEU A 563 1.25 24.88 0.86
C LEU A 563 0.98 25.83 2.03
N ILE A 564 1.57 25.60 3.20
CA ILE A 564 1.29 26.39 4.40
C ILE A 564 1.98 27.75 4.30
N GLU A 565 1.24 28.80 4.65
CA GLU A 565 1.72 30.18 4.63
C GLU A 565 3.00 30.33 5.47
N GLY A 566 4.01 30.95 4.86
CA GLY A 566 5.32 31.17 5.48
C GLY A 566 6.28 29.97 5.41
N GLU A 567 5.83 28.81 4.93
CA GLU A 567 6.70 27.64 4.69
C GLU A 567 7.19 27.53 3.24
N GLY A 568 6.66 28.36 2.33
CA GLY A 568 7.10 28.45 0.94
C GLY A 568 8.60 28.72 0.84
N THR A 569 9.29 27.97 -0.02
CA THR A 569 10.73 28.12 -0.25
C THR A 569 10.99 28.48 -1.72
N PRO A 570 11.31 29.74 -2.05
CA PRO A 570 11.65 30.12 -3.41
C PRO A 570 12.82 29.31 -3.97
N VAL A 571 12.81 29.08 -5.29
CA VAL A 571 13.89 28.36 -5.96
C VAL A 571 15.09 29.29 -6.21
N VAL A 572 16.29 28.71 -6.30
CA VAL A 572 17.46 29.45 -6.77
C VAL A 572 17.51 29.38 -8.29
N ALA A 573 17.55 30.54 -8.96
CA ALA A 573 17.57 30.60 -10.41
C ALA A 573 18.74 29.77 -11.00
N GLY A 574 18.42 28.93 -11.99
CA GLY A 574 19.35 28.02 -12.67
C GLY A 574 19.67 26.72 -11.92
N GLN A 575 19.26 26.57 -10.65
CA GLN A 575 19.42 25.31 -9.91
C GLN A 575 18.26 24.35 -10.25
N PRO A 576 18.54 23.06 -10.49
CA PRO A 576 17.50 22.06 -10.71
C PRO A 576 16.83 21.66 -9.40
N TYR A 577 15.50 21.54 -9.44
CA TYR A 577 14.65 21.05 -8.36
C TYR A 577 13.67 19.99 -8.90
N ALA A 578 13.11 19.19 -8.00
CA ALA A 578 11.96 18.36 -8.27
C ALA A 578 10.67 19.12 -7.96
N PHE A 579 9.72 19.09 -8.88
CA PHE A 579 8.38 19.63 -8.71
C PHE A 579 7.39 18.49 -8.92
N SER A 580 6.44 18.34 -7.99
CA SER A 580 5.40 17.33 -8.10
C SER A 580 4.05 17.94 -7.76
N TRP A 581 3.05 17.75 -8.62
CA TRP A 581 1.68 18.18 -8.33
C TRP A 581 0.65 17.29 -9.04
N PRO A 582 -0.53 17.08 -8.42
CA PRO A 582 -1.62 16.37 -9.05
C PRO A 582 -2.29 17.24 -10.14
N LEU A 583 -2.87 16.59 -11.13
CA LEU A 583 -3.91 17.15 -11.99
C LEU A 583 -5.28 16.81 -11.39
N GLU A 584 -6.35 17.48 -11.84
CA GLU A 584 -7.70 17.12 -11.41
C GLU A 584 -8.00 15.62 -11.71
N PRO A 585 -8.61 14.86 -10.78
CA PRO A 585 -9.02 13.49 -11.04
C PRO A 585 -9.96 13.40 -12.24
N TYR A 586 -9.85 12.33 -13.04
CA TYR A 586 -10.68 12.17 -14.22
C TYR A 586 -10.87 10.70 -14.60
N ASP A 587 -11.88 10.40 -15.42
CA ASP A 587 -12.10 9.07 -16.01
C ASP A 587 -12.32 9.20 -17.52
N THR A 588 -11.44 8.59 -18.30
CA THR A 588 -11.53 8.62 -19.76
C THR A 588 -10.78 7.47 -20.41
N THR A 589 -11.24 7.10 -21.59
CA THR A 589 -10.53 6.19 -22.50
C THR A 589 -9.90 7.00 -23.63
N PHE A 590 -8.58 6.88 -23.80
CA PHE A 590 -7.89 7.31 -25.01
C PHE A 590 -8.10 6.23 -26.07
N ALA A 591 -8.75 6.57 -27.19
CA ALA A 591 -9.12 5.59 -28.21
C ALA A 591 -7.91 5.14 -29.06
N ALA A 592 -8.01 3.94 -29.63
CA ALA A 592 -7.08 3.47 -30.65
C ALA A 592 -6.94 4.50 -31.80
N GLY A 593 -5.71 4.77 -32.22
CA GLY A 593 -5.37 5.80 -33.21
C GLY A 593 -5.18 7.20 -32.63
N HIS A 594 -5.62 7.47 -31.40
CA HIS A 594 -5.36 8.73 -30.72
C HIS A 594 -3.95 8.79 -30.15
N ARG A 595 -3.51 9.98 -29.73
CA ARG A 595 -2.25 10.19 -29.02
C ARG A 595 -2.52 10.80 -27.65
N ILE A 596 -1.82 10.33 -26.64
CA ILE A 596 -1.78 10.96 -25.31
C ILE A 596 -0.79 12.12 -25.38
N GLY A 597 -1.19 13.26 -24.85
CA GLY A 597 -0.37 14.46 -24.82
C GLY A 597 -0.22 15.05 -23.42
N VAL A 598 1.00 15.45 -23.08
CA VAL A 598 1.28 16.26 -21.88
C VAL A 598 1.81 17.62 -22.32
N VAL A 599 1.14 18.69 -21.90
CA VAL A 599 1.57 20.06 -22.15
C VAL A 599 2.06 20.67 -20.85
N VAL A 600 3.29 21.19 -20.82
CA VAL A 600 3.86 21.93 -19.70
C VAL A 600 4.06 23.39 -20.10
N THR A 601 3.59 24.33 -19.28
CA THR A 601 3.75 25.77 -19.51
C THR A 601 3.82 26.53 -18.18
N THR A 602 3.92 27.85 -18.24
CA THR A 602 3.68 28.74 -17.09
C THR A 602 2.54 29.69 -17.39
N ASN A 603 1.95 30.26 -16.35
CA ASN A 603 0.92 31.30 -16.46
C ASN A 603 -0.27 30.86 -17.34
N LEU A 604 -0.78 29.63 -17.13
CA LEU A 604 -2.01 29.19 -17.77
C LEU A 604 -3.17 30.06 -17.28
N SER A 605 -4.03 30.52 -18.19
CA SER A 605 -5.18 31.36 -17.86
C SER A 605 -6.06 30.70 -16.79
N GLY A 606 -6.33 31.42 -15.69
CA GLY A 606 -7.02 30.89 -14.50
C GLY A 606 -6.08 30.39 -13.40
N TYR A 607 -4.79 30.24 -13.68
CA TYR A 607 -3.73 29.86 -12.73
C TYR A 607 -2.55 30.86 -12.78
N ASN A 608 -2.86 32.15 -12.81
CA ASN A 608 -1.86 33.21 -12.99
C ASN A 608 -2.16 34.51 -12.22
N ILE A 609 -3.09 34.47 -11.26
CA ILE A 609 -3.33 35.60 -10.35
C ILE A 609 -2.16 35.67 -9.36
N GLY A 610 -1.68 36.87 -9.04
CA GLY A 610 -0.49 37.08 -8.22
C GLY A 610 0.78 37.45 -9.01
N GLY A 611 0.76 37.33 -10.34
CA GLY A 611 1.72 38.05 -11.21
C GLY A 611 3.12 37.46 -11.29
N THR A 612 3.24 36.21 -11.73
CA THR A 612 4.53 35.68 -12.22
C THR A 612 4.88 36.28 -13.57
N GLY A 613 6.04 36.95 -13.65
CA GLY A 613 6.62 37.35 -14.93
C GLY A 613 6.93 36.14 -15.82
N SER A 614 7.25 36.41 -17.09
CA SER A 614 7.74 35.37 -18.00
C SER A 614 8.99 34.70 -17.41
N ALA A 615 8.99 33.36 -17.38
CA ALA A 615 10.07 32.56 -16.85
C ALA A 615 10.61 31.60 -17.92
N THR A 616 11.94 31.52 -18.08
CA THR A 616 12.55 30.41 -18.80
C THR A 616 12.61 29.19 -17.88
N VAL A 617 12.00 28.08 -18.31
CA VAL A 617 12.00 26.80 -17.60
C VAL A 617 12.84 25.82 -18.41
N THR A 618 13.78 25.15 -17.76
CA THR A 618 14.59 24.08 -18.37
C THR A 618 14.26 22.76 -17.68
N VAL A 619 13.58 21.88 -18.39
CA VAL A 619 13.13 20.56 -17.93
C VAL A 619 14.18 19.52 -18.32
N ASP A 620 14.62 18.70 -17.37
CA ASP A 620 15.32 17.45 -17.67
C ASP A 620 14.28 16.40 -18.05
N ALA A 621 14.08 16.21 -19.36
CA ALA A 621 13.09 15.29 -19.85
C ALA A 621 13.42 13.84 -19.48
N ALA A 622 14.70 13.47 -19.35
CA ALA A 622 15.10 12.08 -19.12
C ALA A 622 14.64 11.52 -17.77
N THR A 623 14.50 12.39 -16.76
CA THR A 623 14.09 12.02 -15.39
C THR A 623 12.69 12.49 -15.03
N SER A 624 12.12 13.41 -15.81
CA SER A 624 10.74 13.89 -15.63
C SER A 624 9.71 12.89 -16.17
N ARG A 625 8.54 12.83 -15.56
CA ARG A 625 7.45 11.93 -15.96
C ARG A 625 6.06 12.49 -15.63
N VAL A 626 5.06 11.91 -16.27
CA VAL A 626 3.68 11.94 -15.79
C VAL A 626 3.33 10.56 -15.25
N VAL A 627 2.73 10.49 -14.07
CA VAL A 627 2.20 9.26 -13.49
C VAL A 627 0.72 9.19 -13.86
N LEU A 628 0.34 8.20 -14.66
CA LEU A 628 -1.04 8.01 -15.12
C LEU A 628 -1.72 6.90 -14.30
N PRO A 629 -2.96 7.08 -13.84
CA PRO A 629 -3.70 6.05 -13.13
C PRO A 629 -4.39 5.13 -14.16
N VAL A 630 -3.69 4.09 -14.61
CA VAL A 630 -4.11 3.25 -15.74
C VAL A 630 -4.89 2.05 -15.26
N VAL A 631 -6.09 1.84 -15.82
CA VAL A 631 -6.88 0.62 -15.60
C VAL A 631 -6.15 -0.58 -16.25
N GLY A 632 -5.76 -1.56 -15.44
CA GLY A 632 -4.93 -2.70 -15.86
C GLY A 632 -3.42 -2.43 -15.81
N GLY A 633 -3.01 -1.30 -15.20
CA GLY A 633 -1.63 -0.95 -14.88
C GLY A 633 -0.67 -0.92 -16.07
N ILE A 634 0.61 -1.20 -15.78
CA ILE A 634 1.67 -1.10 -16.80
C ILE A 634 1.48 -2.09 -17.96
N GLY A 635 0.83 -3.24 -17.70
CA GLY A 635 0.48 -4.21 -18.73
C GLY A 635 -0.48 -3.64 -19.77
N ALA A 636 -1.55 -2.97 -19.32
CA ALA A 636 -2.49 -2.29 -20.22
C ALA A 636 -1.83 -1.13 -20.97
N ALA A 637 -0.98 -0.34 -20.29
CA ALA A 637 -0.24 0.75 -20.93
C ALA A 637 0.72 0.26 -22.03
N ALA A 638 1.39 -0.88 -21.81
CA ALA A 638 2.24 -1.51 -22.82
C ALA A 638 1.43 -2.09 -23.99
N ALA A 639 0.29 -2.74 -23.70
CA ALA A 639 -0.59 -3.33 -24.70
C ALA A 639 -1.28 -2.29 -25.58
N ALA A 640 -1.58 -1.11 -25.04
CA ALA A 640 -2.14 0.03 -25.78
C ALA A 640 -1.25 0.46 -26.96
N GLY A 641 0.05 0.15 -26.92
CA GLY A 641 1.01 0.65 -27.88
C GLY A 641 1.18 2.16 -27.75
N GLY A 642 2.01 2.76 -28.61
CA GLY A 642 2.19 4.21 -28.63
C GLY A 642 3.16 4.78 -27.58
N LEU A 643 3.25 4.17 -26.39
CA LEU A 643 4.16 4.60 -25.29
C LEU A 643 5.49 3.83 -25.28
N GLY A 644 5.81 3.08 -26.33
CA GLY A 644 7.00 2.22 -26.37
C GLY A 644 6.87 0.98 -25.48
N VAL A 645 8.00 0.33 -25.21
CA VAL A 645 8.05 -0.92 -24.41
C VAL A 645 8.55 -0.57 -23.00
N PRO A 646 7.98 -1.15 -21.93
CA PRO A 646 8.53 -1.00 -20.58
C PRO A 646 9.99 -1.48 -20.47
N ALA A 647 10.67 -1.05 -19.41
CA ALA A 647 11.98 -1.59 -19.07
C ALA A 647 11.92 -3.12 -18.88
N PRO A 648 13.00 -3.86 -19.24
CA PRO A 648 13.12 -5.26 -18.91
C PRO A 648 12.96 -5.49 -17.40
N VAL A 649 12.30 -6.59 -17.04
CA VAL A 649 12.10 -7.03 -15.67
C VAL A 649 13.19 -8.01 -15.25
N SER A 650 13.47 -8.08 -13.95
CA SER A 650 14.48 -8.94 -13.36
C SER A 650 13.87 -10.22 -12.82
N LEU A 651 14.41 -11.37 -13.21
CA LEU A 651 14.12 -12.66 -12.58
C LEU A 651 15.35 -13.10 -11.79
N SER A 652 15.25 -13.06 -10.46
CA SER A 652 16.27 -13.59 -9.55
C SER A 652 15.99 -15.03 -9.15
N PHE A 653 17.02 -15.74 -8.68
CA PHE A 653 16.94 -17.14 -8.31
C PHE A 653 17.47 -17.32 -6.89
N GLU A 654 16.62 -17.80 -5.99
CA GLU A 654 16.98 -18.10 -4.61
C GLU A 654 17.21 -19.61 -4.45
N VAL A 655 18.47 -20.01 -4.25
CA VAL A 655 18.88 -21.41 -4.16
C VAL A 655 19.11 -21.88 -2.71
N GLY A 656 19.01 -20.97 -1.74
CA GLY A 656 19.35 -21.20 -0.34
C GLY A 656 20.82 -21.58 -0.14
N ASP A 657 21.13 -22.17 1.02
CA ASP A 657 22.52 -22.56 1.38
C ASP A 657 23.04 -23.81 0.64
N ARG A 658 22.30 -24.31 -0.37
CA ARG A 658 22.58 -25.62 -1.00
C ARG A 658 23.16 -25.51 -2.40
N GLY A 659 22.64 -24.60 -3.21
CA GLY A 659 23.06 -24.43 -4.61
C GLY A 659 24.07 -23.30 -4.77
N GLU A 660 24.83 -23.35 -5.86
CA GLU A 660 25.64 -22.20 -6.29
C GLU A 660 24.72 -21.04 -6.74
N PRO A 661 25.06 -19.78 -6.43
CA PRO A 661 24.27 -18.62 -6.87
C PRO A 661 24.09 -18.57 -8.39
N ILE A 662 22.86 -18.27 -8.83
CA ILE A 662 22.54 -18.07 -10.24
C ILE A 662 22.37 -16.58 -10.49
N GLU A 663 23.08 -16.07 -11.50
CA GLU A 663 22.96 -14.67 -11.92
C GLU A 663 21.52 -14.34 -12.33
N PRO A 664 20.96 -13.19 -11.89
CA PRO A 664 19.63 -12.76 -12.32
C PRO A 664 19.53 -12.62 -13.84
N GLN A 665 18.36 -12.95 -14.37
CA GLN A 665 18.04 -12.73 -15.78
C GLN A 665 17.35 -11.38 -15.97
N SER A 666 17.77 -10.65 -17.01
CA SER A 666 17.03 -9.51 -17.53
C SER A 666 16.10 -10.00 -18.65
N VAL A 667 14.80 -9.90 -18.42
CA VAL A 667 13.75 -10.47 -19.28
C VAL A 667 12.98 -9.33 -19.91
N ALA A 668 12.79 -9.34 -21.24
CA ALA A 668 11.99 -8.33 -21.90
C ALA A 668 10.55 -8.36 -21.35
N PHE A 669 9.98 -7.19 -21.04
CA PHE A 669 8.65 -7.09 -20.45
C PHE A 669 7.60 -7.83 -21.29
N GLY A 670 6.74 -8.59 -20.63
CA GLY A 670 5.68 -9.36 -21.30
C GLY A 670 6.17 -10.54 -22.12
N THR A 671 7.43 -10.98 -21.92
CA THR A 671 7.99 -12.19 -22.54
C THR A 671 8.28 -13.27 -21.51
N ALA A 672 8.33 -14.51 -21.95
CA ALA A 672 8.65 -15.65 -21.09
C ALA A 672 10.15 -15.69 -20.72
N PRO A 673 10.50 -15.87 -19.44
CA PRO A 673 11.89 -16.05 -19.02
C PRO A 673 12.45 -17.40 -19.50
N VAL A 674 13.77 -17.55 -19.48
CA VAL A 674 14.41 -18.83 -19.82
C VAL A 674 14.70 -19.61 -18.53
N ALA A 675 14.27 -20.87 -18.44
CA ALA A 675 14.63 -21.70 -17.29
C ALA A 675 16.16 -21.86 -17.19
N PRO A 676 16.78 -21.60 -16.02
CA PRO A 676 18.21 -21.85 -15.84
C PRO A 676 18.47 -23.36 -15.86
N ALA A 677 19.75 -23.76 -15.94
CA ALA A 677 20.12 -25.13 -15.65
C ALA A 677 19.73 -25.49 -14.21
N ASP A 678 19.31 -26.74 -13.98
CA ASP A 678 18.96 -27.22 -12.65
C ASP A 678 20.14 -26.99 -11.69
N PRO A 679 19.94 -26.27 -10.56
CA PRO A 679 21.01 -26.03 -9.61
C PRO A 679 21.44 -27.36 -8.98
N VAL A 680 22.74 -27.48 -8.74
CA VAL A 680 23.34 -28.68 -8.15
C VAL A 680 23.78 -28.38 -6.73
N SER A 681 23.53 -29.29 -5.80
CA SER A 681 24.05 -29.12 -4.43
C SER A 681 25.56 -29.35 -4.40
N ALA A 682 26.30 -28.46 -3.73
CA ALA A 682 27.76 -28.53 -3.68
C ALA A 682 28.27 -29.83 -3.01
N ASP A 683 27.52 -30.34 -2.03
CA ASP A 683 27.84 -31.56 -1.29
C ASP A 683 27.22 -32.83 -1.92
N GLY A 684 26.31 -32.66 -2.87
CA GLY A 684 25.54 -33.73 -3.53
C GLY A 684 24.41 -34.32 -2.69
N TRP A 685 24.21 -33.92 -1.43
CA TRP A 685 23.25 -34.53 -0.50
C TRP A 685 21.79 -34.21 -0.83
N TRP A 686 21.58 -33.21 -1.68
CA TRP A 686 20.25 -32.72 -2.06
C TRP A 686 20.10 -32.70 -3.57
N LEU A 687 18.93 -33.08 -4.06
CA LEU A 687 18.53 -32.97 -5.45
C LEU A 687 17.55 -31.81 -5.59
N PHE A 688 17.70 -31.07 -6.69
CA PHE A 688 16.73 -30.07 -7.09
C PHE A 688 15.38 -30.73 -7.45
N ASP A 689 14.29 -30.10 -7.03
CA ASP A 689 12.92 -30.62 -7.14
C ASP A 689 11.94 -29.59 -7.77
N GLY A 690 12.48 -28.55 -8.41
CA GLY A 690 11.73 -27.54 -9.15
C GLY A 690 11.79 -26.13 -8.56
N TRP A 691 11.36 -25.17 -9.37
CA TRP A 691 11.27 -23.75 -9.04
C TRP A 691 9.85 -23.39 -8.57
N TYR A 692 9.74 -22.46 -7.63
CA TYR A 692 8.48 -22.00 -7.04
C TYR A 692 8.42 -20.47 -6.99
N THR A 693 7.23 -19.88 -7.02
CA THR A 693 7.04 -18.43 -6.99
C THR A 693 7.15 -17.83 -5.59
N ASP A 694 7.10 -18.68 -4.55
CA ASP A 694 7.08 -18.28 -3.16
C ASP A 694 8.08 -19.06 -2.31
N ALA A 695 8.57 -18.44 -1.23
CA ALA A 695 9.55 -19.03 -0.33
C ALA A 695 9.00 -20.22 0.49
N ALA A 696 7.68 -20.37 0.61
CA ALA A 696 7.04 -21.53 1.24
C ALA A 696 6.91 -22.72 0.27
N LEU A 697 7.32 -22.55 -0.99
CA LEU A 697 7.39 -23.58 -2.03
C LEU A 697 6.03 -24.23 -2.29
N THR A 698 4.99 -23.39 -2.38
CA THR A 698 3.60 -23.83 -2.54
C THR A 698 3.15 -23.80 -4.00
N THR A 699 3.57 -22.79 -4.76
CA THR A 699 3.14 -22.58 -6.15
C THR A 699 4.32 -22.77 -7.11
N PRO A 700 4.27 -23.75 -8.02
CA PRO A 700 5.33 -23.95 -9.02
C PRO A 700 5.53 -22.71 -9.89
N PHE A 701 6.78 -22.39 -10.21
CA PHE A 701 7.13 -21.30 -11.12
C PHE A 701 6.99 -21.78 -12.57
N ASP A 702 6.18 -21.08 -13.36
CA ASP A 702 5.97 -21.37 -14.79
C ASP A 702 6.85 -20.47 -15.66
N PHE A 703 7.91 -21.04 -16.23
CA PHE A 703 8.80 -20.30 -17.15
C PHE A 703 8.19 -20.04 -18.53
N ALA A 704 7.03 -20.63 -18.86
CA ALA A 704 6.32 -20.32 -20.10
C ALA A 704 5.43 -19.07 -19.97
N ALA A 705 5.12 -18.63 -18.73
CA ALA A 705 4.31 -17.46 -18.48
C ALA A 705 5.09 -16.15 -18.76
N PRO A 706 4.48 -15.15 -19.44
CA PRO A 706 5.07 -13.83 -19.59
C PRO A 706 5.37 -13.15 -18.25
N LEU A 707 6.55 -12.54 -18.14
CA LEU A 707 6.93 -11.80 -16.94
C LEU A 707 6.65 -10.30 -17.11
N VAL A 708 5.84 -9.74 -16.22
CA VAL A 708 5.40 -8.33 -16.25
C VAL A 708 5.84 -7.52 -15.02
N ALA A 709 6.56 -8.15 -14.10
CA ALA A 709 7.16 -7.52 -12.93
C ALA A 709 8.40 -8.29 -12.51
N ASP A 710 9.26 -7.67 -11.69
CA ASP A 710 10.37 -8.37 -11.08
C ASP A 710 9.87 -9.56 -10.24
N ALA A 711 10.57 -10.68 -10.34
CA ALA A 711 10.19 -11.90 -9.64
C ALA A 711 11.40 -12.66 -9.11
N THR A 712 11.14 -13.55 -8.16
CA THR A 712 12.14 -14.48 -7.63
C THR A 712 11.62 -15.90 -7.78
N ALA A 713 12.42 -16.76 -8.40
CA ALA A 713 12.19 -18.20 -8.43
C ALA A 713 12.94 -18.87 -7.27
N TYR A 714 12.21 -19.59 -6.42
CA TYR A 714 12.76 -20.27 -5.24
C TYR A 714 12.99 -21.75 -5.52
N ALA A 715 14.20 -22.24 -5.26
CA ALA A 715 14.57 -23.63 -5.49
C ALA A 715 14.05 -24.53 -4.37
N LYS A 716 13.29 -25.56 -4.74
CA LYS A 716 12.95 -26.66 -3.83
C LYS A 716 14.01 -27.75 -3.91
N TRP A 717 14.38 -28.25 -2.73
CA TRP A 717 15.36 -29.32 -2.58
C TRP A 717 14.75 -30.52 -1.89
N LYS A 718 15.07 -31.72 -2.38
CA LYS A 718 14.73 -33.00 -1.73
C LYS A 718 15.99 -33.79 -1.41
N PRO A 719 15.98 -34.65 -0.37
CA PRO A 719 17.11 -35.52 -0.10
C PRO A 719 17.43 -36.41 -1.30
N ALA A 720 18.71 -36.59 -1.61
CA ALA A 720 19.14 -37.33 -2.78
C ALA A 720 18.89 -38.85 -2.71
N ASP A 721 18.72 -39.38 -1.51
CA ASP A 721 18.50 -40.80 -1.28
C ASP A 721 17.03 -41.05 -0.88
N ALA A 722 16.50 -42.23 -1.22
CA ALA A 722 15.10 -42.57 -0.94
C ALA A 722 14.85 -42.92 0.54
N THR A 723 15.80 -43.63 1.17
CA THR A 723 15.74 -44.03 2.59
C THR A 723 17.15 -44.03 3.21
N ALA A 724 17.23 -44.12 4.54
CA ALA A 724 18.51 -44.24 5.26
C ALA A 724 19.30 -45.48 4.78
N PRO A 725 20.63 -45.52 4.97
CA PRO A 725 21.44 -46.61 4.47
C PRO A 725 21.03 -47.98 5.00
N GLY A 726 21.30 -49.04 4.25
CA GLY A 726 21.17 -50.40 4.76
C GLY A 726 22.15 -50.68 5.90
N LYS A 727 21.88 -51.73 6.68
CA LYS A 727 22.73 -52.09 7.82
C LYS A 727 24.03 -52.76 7.34
N GLY A 728 25.14 -52.04 7.42
CA GLY A 728 26.47 -52.58 7.15
C GLY A 728 26.88 -53.64 8.18
N THR A 729 27.72 -54.58 7.75
CA THR A 729 28.38 -55.56 8.61
C THR A 729 29.86 -55.24 8.70
N LEU A 730 30.37 -55.05 9.92
CA LEU A 730 31.81 -54.92 10.14
C LEU A 730 32.46 -56.29 10.30
N SER A 731 33.60 -56.44 9.65
CA SER A 731 34.54 -57.55 9.80
C SER A 731 35.96 -56.98 9.94
N ASN A 732 36.93 -57.83 10.26
CA ASN A 732 38.33 -57.41 10.34
C ASN A 732 39.26 -58.49 9.80
N THR A 733 40.44 -58.09 9.35
CA THR A 733 41.45 -59.00 8.77
C THR A 733 42.50 -59.48 9.80
N SER A 734 42.31 -59.18 11.09
CA SER A 734 43.25 -59.62 12.13
C SER A 734 43.30 -61.15 12.17
N GLY A 735 44.51 -61.72 12.13
CA GLY A 735 44.71 -63.17 12.07
C GLY A 735 44.55 -63.83 10.69
N TRP A 736 44.16 -63.10 9.63
CA TRP A 736 43.88 -63.73 8.32
C TRP A 736 45.13 -64.02 7.48
N ALA A 737 46.08 -63.09 7.39
CA ALA A 737 47.21 -63.22 6.47
C ALA A 737 48.18 -64.35 6.87
N TYR A 738 48.39 -64.56 8.19
CA TYR A 738 49.37 -65.53 8.72
C TYR A 738 48.93 -66.22 10.04
N GLY A 739 47.67 -66.11 10.46
CA GLY A 739 47.19 -66.62 11.75
C GLY A 739 47.58 -65.76 12.97
N LEU A 740 48.31 -64.66 12.75
CA LEU A 740 48.86 -63.79 13.79
C LEU A 740 47.96 -62.57 14.02
N HIS A 741 47.72 -62.25 15.29
CA HIS A 741 46.98 -61.05 15.71
C HIS A 741 47.95 -59.94 16.13
N ASP A 742 48.72 -59.42 15.16
CA ASP A 742 49.95 -58.62 15.34
C ASP A 742 49.76 -57.08 15.43
N GLY A 743 48.51 -56.63 15.51
CA GLY A 743 48.18 -55.20 15.60
C GLY A 743 48.19 -54.47 14.25
N THR A 744 48.39 -55.19 13.15
CA THR A 744 48.16 -54.72 11.79
C THR A 744 46.93 -55.42 11.21
N PHE A 745 45.89 -54.67 10.92
CA PHE A 745 44.64 -55.21 10.38
C PHE A 745 43.82 -54.11 9.69
N GLU A 746 42.87 -54.53 8.88
CA GLU A 746 41.82 -53.66 8.35
C GLU A 746 40.52 -53.95 9.07
N VAL A 747 39.75 -52.91 9.34
CA VAL A 747 38.32 -53.04 9.61
C VAL A 747 37.60 -52.81 8.29
N VAL A 748 36.83 -53.82 7.86
CA VAL A 748 36.13 -53.84 6.58
C VAL A 748 34.64 -53.73 6.85
N MET A 749 34.03 -52.66 6.34
CA MET A 749 32.59 -52.48 6.31
C MET A 749 32.04 -53.03 4.99
N ASN A 750 31.12 -53.98 5.09
CA ASN A 750 30.38 -54.53 3.95
C ASN A 750 28.88 -54.27 4.11
N LEU A 751 28.30 -53.56 3.16
CA LEU A 751 26.87 -53.57 2.89
C LEU A 751 26.60 -54.55 1.76
N TRP A 752 26.01 -55.70 2.06
CA TRP A 752 25.77 -56.75 1.05
C TRP A 752 24.60 -56.43 0.12
N TRP A 753 23.56 -55.79 0.66
CA TRP A 753 22.38 -55.32 -0.06
C TRP A 753 21.72 -54.18 0.73
N GLY A 754 21.11 -53.22 0.04
CA GLY A 754 20.40 -52.09 0.64
C GLY A 754 20.71 -50.76 -0.05
N VAL A 755 20.24 -49.64 0.53
CA VAL A 755 20.62 -48.31 0.06
C VAL A 755 22.05 -48.02 0.55
N PRO A 756 23.00 -47.67 -0.33
CA PRO A 756 24.36 -47.35 0.08
C PRO A 756 24.45 -46.07 0.92
N GLY A 757 25.51 -45.96 1.71
CA GLY A 757 25.90 -44.72 2.36
C GLY A 757 26.73 -43.82 1.45
N ARG A 758 26.83 -42.55 1.80
CA ARG A 758 27.72 -41.55 1.19
C ARG A 758 28.91 -41.22 2.09
N GLU A 759 28.84 -41.59 3.36
CA GLU A 759 29.91 -41.42 4.34
C GLU A 759 29.92 -42.62 5.30
N LEU A 760 31.12 -43.10 5.64
CA LEU A 760 31.37 -44.04 6.73
C LEU A 760 31.98 -43.28 7.90
N ARG A 761 31.37 -43.39 9.08
CA ARG A 761 31.96 -42.98 10.35
C ARG A 761 32.35 -44.22 11.13
N LEU A 762 33.64 -44.42 11.41
CA LEU A 762 34.17 -45.56 12.15
C LEU A 762 34.61 -45.12 13.54
N TYR A 763 34.19 -45.86 14.55
CA TYR A 763 34.47 -45.59 15.96
C TYR A 763 35.23 -46.77 16.57
N GLU A 764 36.22 -46.46 17.41
CA GLU A 764 36.96 -47.40 18.25
C GLU A 764 36.61 -47.16 19.71
N ASN A 765 36.06 -48.16 20.39
CA ASN A 765 35.62 -48.07 21.79
C ASN A 765 34.70 -46.85 22.05
N GLY A 766 33.86 -46.51 21.07
CA GLY A 766 32.94 -45.36 21.12
C GLY A 766 33.52 -44.02 20.68
N VAL A 767 34.82 -43.93 20.35
CA VAL A 767 35.48 -42.68 19.89
C VAL A 767 35.64 -42.70 18.37
N LEU A 768 35.24 -41.63 17.67
CA LEU A 768 35.38 -41.52 16.22
C LEU A 768 36.86 -41.54 15.82
N VAL A 769 37.27 -42.52 15.01
CA VAL A 769 38.67 -42.71 14.57
C VAL A 769 38.85 -42.52 13.07
N SER A 770 37.78 -42.57 12.26
CA SER A 770 37.84 -42.31 10.83
C SER A 770 36.49 -41.84 10.28
N THR A 771 36.55 -40.87 9.36
CA THR A 771 35.42 -40.49 8.49
C THR A 771 35.87 -40.64 7.04
N GLN A 772 35.12 -41.40 6.25
CA GLN A 772 35.45 -41.69 4.86
C GLN A 772 34.26 -41.38 3.96
N ALA A 773 34.44 -40.50 2.98
CA ALA A 773 33.45 -40.29 1.92
C ALA A 773 33.37 -41.53 1.02
N LEU A 774 32.16 -41.93 0.67
CA LEU A 774 31.87 -43.10 -0.15
C LEU A 774 31.08 -42.70 -1.38
N THR A 775 31.42 -43.31 -2.52
CA THR A 775 30.60 -43.20 -3.73
C THR A 775 29.53 -44.28 -3.71
N PRO A 776 28.22 -43.95 -3.73
CA PRO A 776 27.16 -44.94 -3.76
C PRO A 776 27.07 -45.58 -5.16
N THR A 777 27.46 -46.84 -5.30
CA THR A 777 27.33 -47.61 -6.55
C THR A 777 26.48 -48.86 -6.33
N GLY A 778 25.31 -48.92 -6.95
CA GLY A 778 24.42 -50.09 -6.86
C GLY A 778 23.80 -50.27 -5.46
N THR A 779 23.58 -51.54 -5.07
CA THR A 779 22.91 -51.91 -3.81
C THR A 779 23.86 -52.51 -2.76
N SER A 780 25.15 -52.64 -3.08
CA SER A 780 26.18 -53.15 -2.18
C SER A 780 27.33 -52.16 -2.07
N GLN A 781 28.02 -52.12 -0.94
CA GLN A 781 29.11 -51.17 -0.72
C GLN A 781 30.17 -51.76 0.20
N GLU A 782 31.44 -51.49 -0.11
CA GLU A 782 32.57 -51.88 0.74
C GLU A 782 33.41 -50.65 1.08
N ALA A 783 33.91 -50.58 2.31
CA ALA A 783 34.90 -49.60 2.74
C ALA A 783 35.88 -50.23 3.73
N ARG A 784 37.13 -49.78 3.70
CA ARG A 784 38.24 -50.36 4.48
C ARG A 784 38.98 -49.25 5.21
N VAL A 785 39.24 -49.48 6.49
CA VAL A 785 40.10 -48.62 7.31
C VAL A 785 41.22 -49.46 7.89
N ALA A 786 42.47 -49.12 7.52
CA ALA A 786 43.66 -49.84 7.95
C ALA A 786 44.19 -49.29 9.29
N PHE A 787 44.63 -50.20 10.15
CA PHE A 787 45.31 -49.92 11.41
C PHE A 787 46.65 -50.64 11.44
N THR A 788 47.69 -49.98 11.95
CA THR A 788 49.03 -50.55 12.11
C THR A 788 49.56 -50.25 13.51
N GLY A 789 50.37 -51.17 14.05
CA GLY A 789 51.06 -50.97 15.33
C GLY A 789 50.14 -50.89 16.56
N LYS A 790 48.94 -51.48 16.51
CA LYS A 790 48.06 -51.54 17.69
C LYS A 790 48.70 -52.43 18.78
N PRO A 791 48.75 -51.99 20.05
CA PRO A 791 49.30 -52.81 21.12
C PRO A 791 48.38 -53.98 21.48
N ASN A 792 48.89 -54.94 22.26
CA ASN A 792 48.08 -56.03 22.80
C ASN A 792 46.88 -55.48 23.57
N GLY A 793 45.68 -55.91 23.20
CA GLY A 793 44.44 -55.33 23.69
C GLY A 793 43.21 -55.87 22.96
N THR A 794 42.04 -55.45 23.43
CA THR A 794 40.76 -55.75 22.79
C THR A 794 40.12 -54.44 22.37
N TYR A 795 39.84 -54.29 21.07
CA TYR A 795 39.30 -53.08 20.46
C TYR A 795 37.94 -53.40 19.87
N VAL A 796 36.90 -52.68 20.30
CA VAL A 796 35.56 -52.81 19.73
C VAL A 796 35.38 -51.72 18.69
N TYR A 797 35.17 -52.11 17.45
CA TYR A 797 34.86 -51.21 16.36
C TYR A 797 33.36 -51.22 16.07
N THR A 798 32.78 -50.03 16.00
CA THR A 798 31.41 -49.78 15.54
C THR A 798 31.45 -48.78 14.40
N ALA A 799 30.47 -48.79 13.51
CA ALA A 799 30.41 -47.83 12.43
C ALA A 799 28.99 -47.36 12.15
N GLU A 800 28.87 -46.21 11.51
CA GLU A 800 27.62 -45.70 10.96
C GLU A 800 27.82 -45.42 9.47
N LEU A 801 26.89 -45.93 8.65
CA LEU A 801 26.74 -45.47 7.28
C LEU A 801 25.77 -44.29 7.28
N VAL A 802 26.13 -43.22 6.61
CA VAL A 802 25.34 -41.98 6.58
C VAL A 802 25.01 -41.61 5.14
N ASN A 803 23.76 -41.23 4.88
CA ASN A 803 23.30 -40.63 3.62
C ASN A 803 22.27 -39.52 3.90
N SER A 804 21.72 -38.90 2.85
CA SER A 804 20.81 -37.73 2.99
C SER A 804 19.50 -37.99 3.73
N ARG A 805 19.19 -39.25 4.06
CA ARG A 805 18.01 -39.66 4.83
C ARG A 805 18.34 -40.07 6.27
N GLY A 806 19.61 -40.10 6.65
CA GLY A 806 20.03 -40.37 8.02
C GLY A 806 21.22 -41.31 8.11
N ALA A 807 21.45 -41.79 9.33
CA ALA A 807 22.53 -42.71 9.67
C ALA A 807 21.98 -44.07 10.11
N THR A 808 22.65 -45.14 9.69
CA THR A 808 22.35 -46.51 10.11
C THR A 808 23.59 -47.13 10.72
N ALA A 809 23.47 -47.55 12.00
CA ALA A 809 24.53 -48.25 12.69
C ALA A 809 24.80 -49.63 12.06
N ALA A 810 26.05 -49.89 11.72
CA ALA A 810 26.55 -51.18 11.29
C ALA A 810 26.64 -52.17 12.48
N SER A 811 26.89 -53.45 12.19
CA SER A 811 27.32 -54.39 13.24
C SER A 811 28.65 -53.95 13.83
N SER A 812 28.97 -54.40 15.05
CA SER A 812 30.31 -54.24 15.61
C SER A 812 31.24 -55.37 15.20
N THR A 813 32.55 -55.12 15.21
CA THR A 813 33.56 -56.18 15.19
C THR A 813 34.55 -55.94 16.32
N THR A 814 35.08 -57.02 16.90
CA THR A 814 36.08 -56.94 17.96
C THR A 814 37.39 -57.48 17.44
N VAL A 815 38.43 -56.66 17.53
CA VAL A 815 39.79 -57.06 17.21
C VAL A 815 40.53 -57.30 18.51
N LYS A 816 41.01 -58.52 18.70
CA LYS A 816 41.90 -58.86 19.79
C LYS A 816 43.31 -58.94 19.24
N VAL A 817 44.20 -58.09 19.73
CA VAL A 817 45.62 -58.10 19.40
C VAL A 817 46.33 -58.87 20.52
N THR A 818 46.99 -59.97 20.17
CA THR A 818 47.72 -60.84 21.13
C THR A 818 49.19 -61.00 20.78
N ASP A 819 49.55 -60.75 19.53
CA ASP A 819 50.87 -61.02 18.96
C ASP A 819 51.56 -59.72 18.54
N ALA A 820 51.31 -58.61 19.24
CA ALA A 820 52.00 -57.36 18.94
C ALA A 820 53.53 -57.54 19.02
N ALA A 821 54.27 -56.72 18.27
CA ALA A 821 55.72 -56.61 18.42
C ALA A 821 56.09 -56.36 19.91
N PRO A 822 57.28 -56.78 20.36
CA PRO A 822 57.65 -56.66 21.77
C PRO A 822 57.54 -55.22 22.23
N ALA A 823 57.13 -54.98 23.48
CA ALA A 823 57.23 -53.64 24.02
C ALA A 823 58.71 -53.24 24.16
N LYS A 824 58.98 -51.92 24.07
CA LYS A 824 60.34 -51.39 24.07
C LYS A 824 61.04 -51.72 25.41
N PRO A 825 62.19 -52.42 25.41
CA PRO A 825 62.93 -52.70 26.62
C PRO A 825 63.68 -51.46 27.13
N VAL A 826 64.10 -51.50 28.39
CA VAL A 826 64.97 -50.49 29.01
C VAL A 826 66.32 -51.13 29.33
N VAL A 827 67.41 -50.61 28.73
CA VAL A 827 68.77 -51.15 28.89
C VAL A 827 69.57 -50.42 29.99
N SER A 828 70.49 -51.11 30.64
CA SER A 828 71.35 -50.64 31.74
C SER A 828 72.64 -51.49 31.86
N HIS A 829 73.68 -51.03 32.58
CA HIS A 829 74.92 -51.79 32.81
C HIS A 829 75.48 -51.56 34.23
N ASP A 830 76.38 -52.43 34.70
CA ASP A 830 77.02 -52.36 36.03
C ASP A 830 78.51 -51.97 36.03
N ASN A 831 79.05 -51.51 34.89
CA ASN A 831 80.44 -51.02 34.72
C ASN A 831 80.81 -49.78 35.57
N TRP A 832 80.73 -49.88 36.89
CA TRP A 832 80.97 -48.76 37.80
C TRP A 832 82.46 -48.50 38.04
N ASP A 833 83.30 -49.54 38.00
CA ASP A 833 84.75 -49.50 38.13
C ASP A 833 85.49 -49.22 36.81
N ARG A 834 84.80 -49.40 35.67
CA ARG A 834 85.23 -49.02 34.32
C ARG A 834 86.41 -49.82 33.78
N ASP A 835 86.62 -51.03 34.28
CA ASP A 835 87.76 -51.87 33.92
C ASP A 835 87.57 -52.63 32.58
N GLY A 836 86.39 -52.47 31.95
CA GLY A 836 86.05 -53.11 30.68
C GLY A 836 85.47 -54.52 30.85
N VAL A 837 85.11 -54.89 32.08
CA VAL A 837 84.45 -56.15 32.45
C VAL A 837 83.15 -55.84 33.20
N PHE A 838 82.00 -55.98 32.54
CA PHE A 838 80.72 -55.59 33.13
C PHE A 838 79.53 -56.35 32.52
N THR A 839 78.43 -56.41 33.27
CA THR A 839 77.16 -56.98 32.84
C THR A 839 76.21 -55.90 32.35
N VAL A 840 75.60 -56.15 31.20
CA VAL A 840 74.52 -55.37 30.64
C VAL A 840 73.19 -56.07 30.92
N THR A 841 72.16 -55.31 31.30
CA THR A 841 70.81 -55.80 31.57
C THR A 841 69.76 -55.00 30.80
N ALA A 842 68.85 -55.67 30.11
CA ALA A 842 67.65 -55.09 29.52
C ALA A 842 66.42 -55.59 30.27
N ASN A 843 65.59 -54.68 30.78
CA ASN A 843 64.36 -54.96 31.51
C ASN A 843 63.15 -54.50 30.70
N LEU A 844 62.14 -55.34 30.62
CA LEU A 844 60.81 -55.03 30.12
C LEU A 844 59.80 -55.25 31.23
N TRP A 845 59.25 -54.17 31.76
CA TRP A 845 58.36 -54.21 32.93
C TRP A 845 56.89 -54.49 32.60
N TRP A 846 56.43 -54.07 31.42
CA TRP A 846 55.07 -54.29 30.91
C TRP A 846 55.05 -54.30 29.38
N GLY A 847 53.99 -54.89 28.82
CA GLY A 847 53.80 -55.03 27.37
C GLY A 847 54.25 -56.39 26.84
N THR A 848 54.19 -56.58 25.52
CA THR A 848 54.46 -57.90 24.92
C THR A 848 55.92 -58.27 25.10
N ASN A 849 56.18 -59.43 25.69
CA ASN A 849 57.52 -59.97 25.82
C ASN A 849 58.14 -60.31 24.45
N ALA A 850 59.47 -60.24 24.40
CA ALA A 850 60.25 -60.76 23.29
C ALA A 850 60.47 -62.27 23.43
N THR A 851 60.82 -62.91 22.32
CA THR A 851 61.33 -64.28 22.31
C THR A 851 62.83 -64.33 22.06
N SER A 852 63.45 -63.22 21.66
CA SER A 852 64.89 -63.10 21.59
C SER A 852 65.34 -61.67 21.86
N TYR A 853 66.60 -61.53 22.23
CA TYR A 853 67.22 -60.23 22.40
C TYR A 853 68.60 -60.20 21.75
N ARG A 854 69.03 -58.98 21.43
CA ARG A 854 70.44 -58.68 21.18
C ARG A 854 70.83 -57.37 21.84
N PHE A 855 72.03 -57.32 22.37
CA PHE A 855 72.69 -56.12 22.83
C PHE A 855 73.69 -55.66 21.78
N LEU A 856 73.61 -54.38 21.46
CA LEU A 856 74.49 -53.72 20.51
C LEU A 856 75.37 -52.74 21.28
N LEU A 857 76.69 -52.84 21.15
CA LEU A 857 77.66 -51.85 21.61
C LEU A 857 78.22 -51.12 20.38
N ASP A 858 78.00 -49.81 20.30
CA ASP A 858 78.29 -48.96 19.13
C ASP A 858 77.72 -49.50 17.82
N GLY A 859 76.53 -50.12 17.90
CA GLY A 859 75.84 -50.73 16.77
C GLY A 859 76.34 -52.12 16.39
N VAL A 860 77.38 -52.64 17.04
CA VAL A 860 77.89 -54.00 16.83
C VAL A 860 77.28 -54.94 17.87
N GLU A 861 76.82 -56.11 17.44
CA GLU A 861 76.26 -57.11 18.36
C GLU A 861 77.34 -57.66 19.29
N VAL A 862 77.12 -57.48 20.60
CA VAL A 862 78.02 -57.94 21.66
C VAL A 862 77.44 -59.08 22.49
N GLY A 863 76.16 -59.40 22.27
CA GLY A 863 75.56 -60.61 22.80
C GLY A 863 74.10 -60.72 22.41
N SER A 864 73.65 -61.95 22.19
CA SER A 864 72.28 -62.27 21.83
C SER A 864 71.86 -63.56 22.51
N GLY A 865 70.55 -63.78 22.58
CA GLY A 865 69.99 -64.97 23.19
C GLY A 865 68.50 -65.10 22.98
N GLU A 866 67.99 -66.29 23.25
CA GLU A 866 66.57 -66.57 23.28
C GLU A 866 65.99 -66.21 24.65
N LEU A 867 64.75 -65.76 24.66
CA LEU A 867 63.94 -65.51 25.85
C LEU A 867 62.68 -66.34 25.77
N THR A 868 62.23 -66.83 26.92
CA THR A 868 60.89 -67.39 27.02
C THR A 868 59.90 -66.24 27.22
N ALA A 869 58.97 -66.06 26.28
CA ALA A 869 57.91 -65.08 26.42
C ALA A 869 56.93 -65.52 27.52
N ALA A 870 56.61 -64.62 28.45
CA ALA A 870 55.75 -64.87 29.60
C ALA A 870 54.75 -63.72 29.85
N THR A 871 54.37 -62.99 28.80
CA THR A 871 53.45 -61.83 28.87
C THR A 871 52.20 -62.20 29.69
N PRO A 872 51.82 -61.42 30.74
CA PRO A 872 52.23 -60.06 31.04
C PRO A 872 53.40 -59.93 32.04
N ALA A 873 54.07 -61.02 32.40
CA ALA A 873 55.18 -60.95 33.36
C ALA A 873 56.32 -60.06 32.82
N ALA A 874 57.02 -59.39 33.74
CA ALA A 874 58.23 -58.67 33.41
C ALA A 874 59.28 -59.67 32.89
N GLN A 875 60.09 -59.21 31.94
CA GLN A 875 61.11 -60.00 31.27
C GLN A 875 62.43 -59.26 31.29
N ALA A 876 63.53 -59.97 31.55
CA ALA A 876 64.86 -59.39 31.55
C ALA A 876 65.85 -60.27 30.79
N ALA A 877 66.85 -59.62 30.19
CA ALA A 877 67.95 -60.26 29.49
C ALA A 877 69.27 -59.67 30.00
N THR A 878 70.31 -60.49 30.16
CA THR A 878 71.64 -60.03 30.57
C THR A 878 72.75 -60.61 29.70
N VAL A 879 73.84 -59.84 29.55
CA VAL A 879 75.07 -60.27 28.87
C VAL A 879 76.26 -59.74 29.65
N ALA A 880 77.22 -60.61 29.97
CA ALA A 880 78.51 -60.20 30.51
C ALA A 880 79.47 -59.86 29.36
N LEU A 881 80.08 -58.68 29.42
CA LEU A 881 81.07 -58.19 28.48
C LEU A 881 82.43 -58.17 29.16
N THR A 882 83.48 -58.62 28.46
CA THR A 882 84.86 -58.61 28.96
C THR A 882 85.81 -58.10 27.88
N GLY A 883 86.83 -57.33 28.27
CA GLY A 883 87.83 -56.83 27.33
C GLY A 883 87.31 -55.75 26.39
N VAL A 884 86.29 -55.00 26.83
CA VAL A 884 85.83 -53.79 26.11
C VAL A 884 86.97 -52.78 26.14
N ALA A 885 87.29 -52.18 24.98
CA ALA A 885 88.42 -51.26 24.87
C ALA A 885 88.17 -49.96 25.67
N PRO A 886 89.23 -49.28 26.16
CA PRO A 886 89.09 -47.95 26.76
C PRO A 886 88.43 -46.96 25.81
N GLY A 887 87.39 -46.27 26.26
CA GLY A 887 86.58 -45.38 25.43
C GLY A 887 85.16 -45.17 25.94
N ALA A 888 84.40 -44.31 25.24
CA ALA A 888 82.97 -44.12 25.45
C ALA A 888 82.19 -44.89 24.39
N HIS A 889 81.30 -45.77 24.83
CA HIS A 889 80.52 -46.68 24.01
C HIS A 889 79.02 -46.45 24.19
N THR A 890 78.21 -46.81 23.19
CA THR A 890 76.74 -46.70 23.20
C THR A 890 76.10 -48.08 23.19
N LEU A 891 75.18 -48.30 24.10
CA LEU A 891 74.55 -49.58 24.35
C LEU A 891 73.06 -49.52 24.04
N VAL A 892 72.57 -50.44 23.21
CA VAL A 892 71.15 -50.59 22.87
C VAL A 892 70.75 -52.04 23.05
N ALA A 893 69.58 -52.29 23.63
CA ALA A 893 68.95 -53.59 23.62
C ALA A 893 67.85 -53.63 22.56
N VAL A 894 67.86 -54.64 21.69
CA VAL A 894 66.76 -54.90 20.76
C VAL A 894 66.07 -56.16 21.22
N PHE A 895 64.78 -56.04 21.50
CA PHE A 895 63.89 -57.14 21.82
C PHE A 895 63.12 -57.49 20.56
N ALA A 896 63.14 -58.77 20.19
CA ALA A 896 62.49 -59.26 18.99
C ALA A 896 61.53 -60.41 19.34
N ASN A 897 60.42 -60.48 18.64
CA ASN A 897 59.62 -61.69 18.54
C ASN A 897 59.28 -61.94 17.08
N ALA A 898 58.52 -63.00 16.81
CA ALA A 898 58.11 -63.34 15.44
C ALA A 898 57.37 -62.20 14.69
N ASN A 899 56.85 -61.20 15.41
CA ASN A 899 56.00 -60.13 14.89
C ASN A 899 56.74 -58.78 14.78
N GLY A 900 58.03 -58.75 15.09
CA GLY A 900 58.87 -57.59 14.86
C GLY A 900 59.86 -57.33 15.99
N GLU A 901 60.57 -56.22 15.85
CA GLU A 901 61.63 -55.82 16.77
C GLU A 901 61.35 -54.44 17.33
N THR A 902 61.67 -54.28 18.61
CA THR A 902 61.67 -52.98 19.26
C THR A 902 63.00 -52.75 19.97
N ALA A 903 63.59 -51.59 19.69
CA ALA A 903 64.83 -51.16 20.32
C ALA A 903 64.54 -50.31 21.58
N SER A 904 65.37 -50.49 22.60
CA SER A 904 65.46 -49.58 23.74
C SER A 904 65.94 -48.20 23.30
N ALA A 905 65.78 -47.21 24.17
CA ALA A 905 66.62 -46.02 24.10
C ALA A 905 68.10 -46.40 24.34
N PRO A 906 69.07 -45.74 23.70
CA PRO A 906 70.51 -45.99 23.91
C PRO A 906 71.01 -45.49 25.27
N VAL A 907 71.98 -46.20 25.87
CA VAL A 907 72.66 -45.84 27.13
C VAL A 907 74.18 -45.79 26.91
N LYS A 908 74.88 -44.84 27.53
CA LYS A 908 76.34 -44.71 27.38
C LYS A 908 77.10 -45.53 28.43
N VAL A 909 78.22 -46.13 28.03
CA VAL A 909 79.17 -46.85 28.89
C VAL A 909 80.58 -46.28 28.71
N GLU A 910 81.31 -46.03 29.79
CA GLU A 910 82.71 -45.58 29.73
C GLU A 910 83.67 -46.63 30.31
N VAL A 911 84.74 -46.95 29.59
CA VAL A 911 85.81 -47.88 29.98
C VAL A 911 87.16 -47.14 29.97
N ARG A 912 88.07 -47.45 30.90
CA ARG A 912 89.35 -46.73 31.09
C ARG A 912 90.60 -47.55 30.79
#